data_AF-A0A3L8RQC9-F1
#
_entry.id   AF-A0A3L8RQC9-F1
#
_cell.length_a   1.000
_cell.length_b   1.000
_cell.length_c   1.000
_cell.angle_alpha   90.00
_cell.angle_beta   90.00
_cell.angle_gamma   90.00
#
_symmetry.space_group_name_H-M   'P 1'
#
loop_
_entity.id
_entity.type
_entity.pdbx_description
1 polymer ?
#
loop_
_entity_poly.entity_id
_entity_poly.type
_entity_poly.pdbx_seq_one_letter_code
_entity_poly.pdbx_strand_id
1 'polypeptide(L)'
;MRVGFGVLGPVVAWDADAGGRAIALKGPRHREVLARLIVARRRVVPVSRLIEDLWAEPPPGAVGAVRTFVAALRRALEPQRPPRTPARLLVTEGPGYALRADPDAVDAWRFERDVAAAATLPPDGALPRLEEALSRWRGPAYAEFADEGWARGERSRLAELRLHAVERQAEARLALGRAAEAVPDLEAHLAEHPWREGAWRALALALYRTGRQGDALAVLRRARSLLVEQLGVDPGPELRRLETDILGQAPHLDPAAARGGAAAQVWADATAAYDRAVASGARTRLESTAALLRDLSMTGGGGLLTARRQRVTAVAAAEELGDPELTARVIGAYDVPAIWTRLDDPEQAASIVRTAERTLAALAAGSGPVGHDAIRARLLATIAVESRGGRSERGRQAARQAEEIARRLDDPGLLAFALNGVFMQSFERAGLAPRRDATGAELIALAARHGLVAFEVLGHLIRLQARGALGDFAAADRHAAAAERLGERHERPLVGVFTAWYRALRLAATGRAAEAVVEVADEAVAETTDQAVVETADQAAAEATDRAAAEVADEAAVEAAYRDAAARLDGAGMPGLERGLPQLALLCLRVERGRPAPTDADLDWGPYAPWARPLVLLAQDRRAEAAAALREVPEPPRDLLLEALWCLTGQAAIAVGDRETIARAHAALTPAAAELAGAGSGLLTLGPVSRHLADLAEALR
;
A
#
# COMPACT_ATOMS: atom_id res chain seq x y z
N MET A 1 -45.49 -16.66 -39.75
CA MET A 1 -44.22 -16.28 -40.39
C MET A 1 -43.87 -14.86 -39.98
N ARG A 2 -43.11 -14.74 -38.90
CA ARG A 2 -42.43 -13.52 -38.49
C ARG A 2 -41.09 -13.46 -39.24
N VAL A 3 -40.80 -12.32 -39.83
CA VAL A 3 -39.54 -12.12 -40.56
C VAL A 3 -38.57 -11.36 -39.67
N GLY A 4 -37.36 -11.89 -39.52
CA GLY A 4 -36.23 -11.17 -38.96
C GLY A 4 -35.38 -10.54 -40.06
N PHE A 5 -34.77 -9.40 -39.78
CA PHE A 5 -33.89 -8.66 -40.67
C PHE A 5 -32.56 -8.39 -39.99
N GLY A 6 -31.49 -8.56 -40.77
CA GLY A 6 -30.14 -8.37 -40.28
C GLY A 6 -29.39 -7.30 -41.07
N VAL A 7 -28.89 -6.28 -40.40
CA VAL A 7 -28.10 -5.19 -40.97
C VAL A 7 -26.82 -4.88 -40.19
N LEU A 8 -26.57 -5.55 -39.06
CA LEU A 8 -25.28 -5.53 -38.34
C LEU A 8 -24.25 -6.44 -39.06
N GLY A 9 -23.99 -6.15 -40.32
CA GLY A 9 -23.29 -6.99 -41.28
C GLY A 9 -23.92 -6.87 -42.68
N PRO A 10 -23.81 -7.90 -43.54
CA PRO A 10 -24.56 -7.95 -44.79
C PRO A 10 -26.07 -7.97 -44.57
N VAL A 11 -26.83 -7.45 -45.55
CA VAL A 11 -28.29 -7.32 -45.45
C VAL A 11 -28.94 -8.65 -45.75
N VAL A 12 -29.54 -9.23 -44.70
CA VAL A 12 -30.17 -10.55 -44.73
C VAL A 12 -31.59 -10.49 -44.15
N ALA A 13 -32.40 -11.47 -44.50
CA ALA A 13 -33.68 -11.73 -43.85
C ALA A 13 -33.80 -13.22 -43.56
N TRP A 14 -34.52 -13.57 -42.50
CA TRP A 14 -34.78 -14.97 -42.13
C TRP A 14 -36.20 -15.14 -41.60
N ASP A 15 -36.70 -16.37 -41.66
CA ASP A 15 -37.95 -16.76 -41.02
C ASP A 15 -37.71 -17.04 -39.54
N ALA A 16 -38.25 -16.17 -38.67
CA ALA A 16 -38.11 -16.28 -37.23
C ALA A 16 -38.98 -17.39 -36.62
N ASP A 17 -40.00 -17.88 -37.32
CA ASP A 17 -40.85 -18.98 -36.86
C ASP A 17 -40.34 -20.35 -37.37
N ALA A 18 -39.56 -20.38 -38.46
CA ALA A 18 -39.01 -21.60 -39.07
C ALA A 18 -37.50 -21.77 -38.80
N GLY A 19 -37.09 -21.68 -37.53
CA GLY A 19 -35.72 -22.00 -37.10
C GLY A 19 -34.63 -21.09 -37.67
N GLY A 20 -34.96 -19.87 -38.12
CA GLY A 20 -33.98 -18.92 -38.65
C GLY A 20 -33.58 -19.16 -40.12
N ARG A 21 -34.38 -19.89 -40.91
CA ARG A 21 -34.06 -20.16 -42.31
C ARG A 21 -33.92 -18.87 -43.12
N ALA A 22 -32.81 -18.72 -43.83
CA ALA A 22 -32.55 -17.55 -44.66
C ALA A 22 -33.60 -17.37 -45.77
N ILE A 23 -34.04 -16.13 -45.98
CA ILE A 23 -34.96 -15.70 -47.04
C ILE A 23 -34.14 -15.06 -48.16
N ALA A 24 -34.28 -15.59 -49.38
CA ALA A 24 -33.55 -15.08 -50.54
C ALA A 24 -34.10 -13.72 -51.01
N LEU A 25 -33.41 -12.63 -50.66
CA LEU A 25 -33.78 -11.24 -50.97
C LEU A 25 -33.53 -10.79 -52.43
N LYS A 26 -33.30 -11.73 -53.35
CA LYS A 26 -32.99 -11.48 -54.77
C LYS A 26 -31.72 -10.64 -54.95
N GLY A 27 -31.64 -9.81 -56.00
CA GLY A 27 -30.42 -9.12 -56.42
C GLY A 27 -30.02 -7.91 -55.55
N PRO A 28 -28.81 -7.35 -55.74
CA PRO A 28 -28.26 -6.25 -54.93
C PRO A 28 -29.22 -5.05 -54.76
N ARG A 29 -29.84 -4.59 -55.86
CA ARG A 29 -30.79 -3.45 -55.83
C ARG A 29 -32.06 -3.71 -55.01
N HIS A 30 -32.46 -4.97 -54.84
CA HIS A 30 -33.60 -5.32 -53.96
C HIS A 30 -33.20 -5.17 -52.50
N ARG A 31 -32.01 -5.67 -52.14
CA ARG A 31 -31.46 -5.55 -50.79
C ARG A 31 -31.19 -4.10 -50.42
N GLU A 32 -30.79 -3.28 -51.37
CA GLU A 32 -30.58 -1.84 -51.19
C GLU A 32 -31.87 -1.09 -50.86
N VAL A 33 -32.95 -1.32 -51.60
CA VAL A 33 -34.28 -0.77 -51.29
C VAL A 33 -34.72 -1.19 -49.88
N LEU A 34 -34.54 -2.46 -49.53
CA LEU A 34 -34.90 -2.96 -48.20
C LEU A 34 -34.04 -2.29 -47.10
N ALA A 35 -32.73 -2.21 -47.30
CA ALA A 35 -31.79 -1.58 -46.38
C ALA A 35 -32.14 -0.11 -46.15
N ARG A 36 -32.43 0.63 -47.23
CA ARG A 36 -32.82 2.04 -47.17
C ARG A 36 -34.11 2.26 -46.38
N LEU A 37 -35.06 1.34 -46.47
CA LEU A 37 -36.31 1.36 -45.70
C LEU A 37 -36.11 0.95 -44.23
N ILE A 38 -35.16 0.06 -43.94
CA ILE A 38 -34.76 -0.28 -42.57
C ILE A 38 -34.14 0.96 -41.89
N VAL A 39 -33.26 1.70 -42.58
CA VAL A 39 -32.70 2.97 -42.07
C VAL A 39 -33.79 4.01 -41.77
N ALA A 40 -34.86 4.03 -42.57
CA ALA A 40 -35.97 4.97 -42.35
C ALA A 40 -36.79 4.69 -41.08
N ARG A 41 -36.62 3.53 -40.43
CA ARG A 41 -37.30 3.13 -39.17
C ARG A 41 -38.80 3.28 -39.22
N ARG A 42 -39.46 2.45 -40.04
CA ARG A 42 -40.92 2.45 -40.22
C ARG A 42 -41.48 3.75 -40.82
N ARG A 43 -40.68 4.79 -41.09
CA ARG A 43 -41.13 6.00 -41.79
C ARG A 43 -41.21 5.75 -43.29
N VAL A 44 -42.08 6.52 -43.95
CA VAL A 44 -42.25 6.48 -45.41
C VAL A 44 -41.02 7.10 -46.08
N VAL A 45 -40.47 6.39 -47.06
CA VAL A 45 -39.47 6.93 -47.99
C VAL A 45 -40.16 7.17 -49.34
N PRO A 46 -40.22 8.43 -49.82
CA PRO A 46 -40.78 8.75 -51.13
C PRO A 46 -40.09 7.99 -52.27
N VAL A 47 -40.84 7.65 -53.32
CA VAL A 47 -40.26 6.95 -54.49
C VAL A 47 -39.16 7.77 -55.16
N SER A 48 -39.31 9.10 -55.24
CA SER A 48 -38.27 9.99 -55.77
C SER A 48 -36.97 9.85 -54.98
N ARG A 49 -37.05 9.81 -53.65
CA ARG A 49 -35.88 9.65 -52.79
C ARG A 49 -35.21 8.28 -52.94
N LEU A 50 -36.00 7.21 -53.09
CA LEU A 50 -35.45 5.89 -53.40
C LEU A 50 -34.68 5.90 -54.73
N ILE A 51 -35.21 6.59 -55.74
CA ILE A 51 -34.55 6.72 -57.06
C ILE A 51 -33.23 7.48 -56.93
N GLU A 52 -33.22 8.63 -56.25
CA GLU A 52 -32.01 9.41 -55.98
C GLU A 52 -30.94 8.61 -55.24
N ASP A 53 -31.35 7.81 -54.24
CA ASP A 53 -30.43 7.02 -53.43
C ASP A 53 -29.89 5.78 -54.19
N LEU A 54 -30.63 5.25 -55.17
CA LEU A 54 -30.26 4.06 -55.96
C LEU A 54 -29.39 4.39 -57.18
N TRP A 55 -29.60 5.55 -57.82
CA TRP A 55 -28.96 5.91 -59.08
C TRP A 55 -28.42 7.33 -59.06
N ALA A 56 -27.13 7.49 -59.41
CA ALA A 56 -26.57 8.79 -59.73
C ALA A 56 -27.23 9.41 -60.97
N GLU A 57 -27.50 8.58 -61.99
CA GLU A 57 -28.28 8.94 -63.17
C GLU A 57 -29.41 7.91 -63.37
N PRO A 58 -30.68 8.28 -63.13
CA PRO A 58 -31.78 7.33 -63.16
C PRO A 58 -32.18 6.94 -64.59
N PRO A 59 -32.38 5.64 -64.88
CA PRO A 59 -32.78 5.20 -66.22
C PRO A 59 -34.22 5.60 -66.57
N PRO A 60 -34.57 5.69 -67.87
CA PRO A 60 -35.96 5.81 -68.29
C PRO A 60 -36.80 4.68 -67.69
N GLY A 61 -37.78 5.03 -66.85
CA GLY A 61 -38.64 4.05 -66.16
C GLY A 61 -38.19 3.63 -64.74
N ALA A 62 -37.29 4.37 -64.08
CA ALA A 62 -36.83 4.10 -62.71
C ALA A 62 -37.97 3.85 -61.69
N VAL A 63 -39.09 4.58 -61.80
CA VAL A 63 -40.29 4.35 -60.97
C VAL A 63 -40.84 2.92 -61.13
N GLY A 64 -40.87 2.40 -62.36
CA GLY A 64 -41.28 1.02 -62.68
C GLY A 64 -40.29 -0.02 -62.13
N ALA A 65 -38.99 0.28 -62.17
CA ALA A 65 -37.95 -0.57 -61.59
C ALA A 65 -38.10 -0.69 -60.06
N VAL A 66 -38.29 0.42 -59.34
CA VAL A 66 -38.54 0.41 -57.89
C VAL A 66 -39.80 -0.40 -57.54
N ARG A 67 -40.89 -0.24 -58.31
CA ARG A 67 -42.11 -1.05 -58.13
C ARG A 67 -41.85 -2.55 -58.31
N THR A 68 -41.02 -2.92 -59.28
CA THR A 68 -40.61 -4.31 -59.52
C THR A 68 -39.80 -4.86 -58.35
N PHE A 69 -38.82 -4.10 -57.84
CA PHE A 69 -38.02 -4.50 -56.68
C PHE A 69 -38.89 -4.71 -55.43
N VAL A 70 -39.81 -3.77 -55.15
CA VAL A 70 -40.76 -3.87 -54.04
C VAL A 70 -41.70 -5.07 -54.20
N ALA A 71 -42.21 -5.33 -55.40
CA ALA A 71 -43.08 -6.48 -55.66
C ALA A 71 -42.36 -7.81 -55.43
N ALA A 72 -41.10 -7.92 -55.85
CA ALA A 72 -40.26 -9.10 -55.62
C ALA A 72 -39.93 -9.30 -54.14
N LEU A 73 -39.59 -8.23 -53.41
CA LEU A 73 -39.39 -8.28 -51.95
C LEU A 73 -40.66 -8.72 -51.23
N ARG A 74 -41.84 -8.18 -51.57
CA ARG A 74 -43.12 -8.62 -50.98
C ARG A 74 -43.38 -10.11 -51.15
N ARG A 75 -43.09 -10.68 -52.34
CA ARG A 75 -43.23 -12.12 -52.57
C ARG A 75 -42.25 -12.95 -51.75
N ALA A 76 -41.03 -12.46 -51.54
CA ALA A 76 -40.02 -13.15 -50.75
C ALA A 76 -40.29 -13.08 -49.23
N LEU A 77 -40.71 -11.92 -48.73
CA LEU A 77 -40.95 -11.66 -47.31
C LEU A 77 -42.33 -12.15 -46.83
N GLU A 78 -43.33 -12.20 -47.70
CA GLU A 78 -44.69 -12.63 -47.37
C GLU A 78 -45.17 -13.73 -48.35
N PRO A 79 -44.53 -14.93 -48.39
CA PRO A 79 -44.82 -15.96 -49.39
C PRO A 79 -46.21 -16.59 -49.23
N GLN A 80 -46.76 -16.57 -48.01
CA GLN A 80 -48.10 -17.11 -47.70
C GLN A 80 -49.23 -16.09 -47.91
N ARG A 81 -48.92 -14.89 -48.43
CA ARG A 81 -49.90 -13.82 -48.61
C ARG A 81 -50.86 -14.16 -49.76
N PRO A 82 -52.19 -14.20 -49.53
CA PRO A 82 -53.16 -14.48 -50.60
C PRO A 82 -53.08 -13.48 -51.75
N PRO A 83 -53.36 -13.89 -53.00
CA PRO A 83 -53.44 -12.98 -54.13
C PRO A 83 -54.38 -11.79 -53.84
N ARG A 84 -54.01 -10.59 -54.34
CA ARG A 84 -54.79 -9.34 -54.23
C ARG A 84 -55.03 -8.82 -52.81
N THR A 85 -54.33 -9.33 -51.79
CA THR A 85 -54.33 -8.74 -50.43
C THR A 85 -53.17 -7.74 -50.22
N PRO A 86 -53.37 -6.68 -49.42
CA PRO A 86 -52.32 -5.69 -49.15
C PRO A 86 -51.13 -6.33 -48.41
N ALA A 87 -49.91 -5.87 -48.72
CA ALA A 87 -48.70 -6.25 -47.98
C ALA A 87 -48.75 -5.69 -46.56
N ARG A 88 -48.29 -6.46 -45.57
CA ARG A 88 -48.26 -6.01 -44.17
C ARG A 88 -46.89 -5.49 -43.76
N LEU A 89 -45.81 -6.07 -44.26
CA LEU A 89 -44.45 -5.68 -43.90
C LEU A 89 -43.96 -4.50 -44.74
N LEU A 90 -44.00 -4.65 -46.06
CA LEU A 90 -43.55 -3.60 -46.98
C LEU A 90 -44.76 -2.86 -47.56
N VAL A 91 -45.23 -1.83 -46.87
CA VAL A 91 -46.48 -1.12 -47.21
C VAL A 91 -46.23 0.01 -48.20
N THR A 92 -47.23 0.30 -49.02
CA THR A 92 -47.27 1.53 -49.83
C THR A 92 -48.09 2.55 -49.07
N GLU A 93 -47.52 3.71 -48.82
CA GLU A 93 -48.14 4.75 -48.00
C GLU A 93 -47.76 6.12 -48.55
N GLY A 94 -48.77 6.94 -48.85
CA GLY A 94 -48.57 8.23 -49.52
C GLY A 94 -47.75 8.10 -50.83
N PRO A 95 -46.72 8.95 -51.04
CA PRO A 95 -45.91 8.94 -52.27
C PRO A 95 -44.79 7.89 -52.25
N GLY A 96 -44.80 6.93 -51.32
CA GLY A 96 -43.62 6.11 -51.03
C GLY A 96 -43.91 4.72 -50.46
N TYR A 97 -42.86 4.14 -49.89
CA TYR A 97 -42.90 2.84 -49.22
C TYR A 97 -42.36 2.95 -47.80
N ALA A 98 -42.86 2.08 -46.91
CA ALA A 98 -42.35 1.94 -45.55
C ALA A 98 -42.23 0.46 -45.18
N LEU A 99 -41.19 0.12 -44.39
CA LEU A 99 -41.07 -1.18 -43.77
C LEU A 99 -41.70 -1.15 -42.38
N ARG A 100 -42.88 -1.74 -42.21
CA ARG A 100 -43.61 -1.89 -40.95
C ARG A 100 -43.23 -3.18 -40.23
N ALA A 101 -41.93 -3.45 -40.14
CA ALA A 101 -41.40 -4.52 -39.32
C ALA A 101 -41.65 -4.23 -37.83
N ASP A 102 -41.78 -5.30 -37.04
CA ASP A 102 -41.80 -5.21 -35.58
C ASP A 102 -40.48 -4.56 -35.10
N PRO A 103 -40.48 -3.70 -34.05
CA PRO A 103 -39.24 -3.18 -33.47
C PRO A 103 -38.20 -4.27 -33.11
N ASP A 104 -38.69 -5.46 -32.76
CA ASP A 104 -37.89 -6.64 -32.46
C ASP A 104 -37.50 -7.45 -33.70
N ALA A 105 -37.99 -7.13 -34.88
CA ALA A 105 -37.65 -7.87 -36.09
C ALA A 105 -36.28 -7.48 -36.68
N VAL A 106 -35.68 -6.36 -36.28
CA VAL A 106 -34.42 -5.87 -36.87
C VAL A 106 -33.29 -5.91 -35.83
N ASP A 107 -32.19 -6.60 -36.16
CA ASP A 107 -31.03 -6.75 -35.27
C ASP A 107 -30.46 -5.42 -34.76
N ALA A 108 -30.33 -4.41 -35.62
CA ALA A 108 -29.83 -3.08 -35.25
C ALA A 108 -30.76 -2.30 -34.31
N TRP A 109 -32.09 -2.44 -34.48
CA TRP A 109 -33.05 -1.77 -33.60
C TRP A 109 -33.08 -2.44 -32.22
N ARG A 110 -32.99 -3.78 -32.19
CA ARG A 110 -32.83 -4.55 -30.96
C ARG A 110 -31.53 -4.21 -30.25
N PHE A 111 -30.42 -4.16 -30.98
CA PHE A 111 -29.12 -3.81 -30.43
C PHE A 111 -29.16 -2.46 -29.71
N GLU A 112 -29.73 -1.44 -30.35
CA GLU A 112 -29.86 -0.11 -29.74
C GLU A 112 -30.71 -0.10 -28.48
N ARG A 113 -31.85 -0.78 -28.50
CA ARG A 113 -32.69 -0.92 -27.32
C ARG A 113 -31.96 -1.65 -26.20
N ASP A 114 -31.23 -2.70 -26.52
CA ASP A 114 -30.57 -3.54 -25.52
C ASP A 114 -29.40 -2.81 -24.86
N VAL A 115 -28.64 -2.02 -25.63
CA VAL A 115 -27.60 -1.13 -25.10
C VAL A 115 -28.23 -0.03 -24.22
N ALA A 116 -29.34 0.57 -24.65
CA ALA A 116 -30.05 1.58 -23.85
C ALA A 116 -30.62 1.00 -22.55
N ALA A 117 -31.20 -0.21 -22.59
CA ALA A 117 -31.72 -0.89 -21.41
C ALA A 117 -30.59 -1.25 -20.43
N ALA A 118 -29.46 -1.75 -20.95
CA ALA A 118 -28.29 -2.08 -20.14
C ALA A 118 -27.70 -0.88 -19.38
N ALA A 119 -27.94 0.35 -19.82
CA ALA A 119 -27.53 1.55 -19.09
C ALA A 119 -28.26 1.72 -17.75
N THR A 120 -29.45 1.13 -17.60
CA THR A 120 -30.28 1.22 -16.39
C THR A 120 -30.24 -0.03 -15.51
N LEU A 121 -29.60 -1.10 -15.99
CA LEU A 121 -29.51 -2.36 -15.26
C LEU A 121 -28.30 -2.36 -14.31
N PRO A 122 -28.39 -3.08 -13.18
CA PRO A 122 -27.22 -3.37 -12.37
C PRO A 122 -26.20 -4.21 -13.16
N PRO A 123 -24.91 -4.23 -12.77
CA PRO A 123 -23.84 -4.86 -13.56
C PRO A 123 -24.08 -6.34 -13.91
N ASP A 124 -24.69 -7.10 -13.01
CA ASP A 124 -25.07 -8.51 -13.16
C ASP A 124 -26.16 -8.72 -14.22
N GLY A 125 -27.11 -7.77 -14.34
CA GLY A 125 -28.11 -7.77 -15.41
C GLY A 125 -27.62 -7.14 -16.72
N ALA A 126 -26.73 -6.15 -16.64
CA ALA A 126 -26.21 -5.43 -17.80
C ALA A 126 -25.23 -6.27 -18.63
N LEU A 127 -24.32 -7.00 -17.98
CA LEU A 127 -23.29 -7.80 -18.64
C LEU A 127 -23.85 -8.84 -19.62
N PRO A 128 -24.73 -9.78 -19.22
CA PRO A 128 -25.26 -10.80 -20.14
C PRO A 128 -26.08 -10.16 -21.26
N ARG A 129 -26.74 -9.03 -21.00
CA ARG A 129 -27.50 -8.30 -22.01
C ARG A 129 -26.62 -7.67 -23.08
N LEU A 130 -25.49 -7.08 -22.68
CA LEU A 130 -24.50 -6.51 -23.59
C LEU A 130 -23.78 -7.58 -24.40
N GLU A 131 -23.46 -8.73 -23.78
CA GLU A 131 -22.89 -9.91 -24.47
C GLU A 131 -23.82 -10.43 -25.56
N GLU A 132 -25.11 -10.60 -25.24
CA GLU A 132 -26.12 -11.01 -26.21
C GLU A 132 -26.32 -9.97 -27.32
N ALA A 133 -26.24 -8.67 -27.00
CA ALA A 133 -26.38 -7.61 -27.98
C ALA A 133 -25.19 -7.58 -28.95
N LEU A 134 -23.96 -7.68 -28.44
CA LEU A 134 -22.72 -7.66 -29.23
C LEU A 134 -22.58 -8.89 -30.13
N SER A 135 -23.07 -10.06 -29.71
CA SER A 135 -23.00 -11.30 -30.51
C SER A 135 -23.82 -11.26 -31.82
N ARG A 136 -24.72 -10.29 -31.98
CA ARG A 136 -25.53 -10.11 -33.20
C ARG A 136 -24.76 -9.47 -34.35
N TRP A 137 -23.60 -8.88 -34.06
CA TRP A 137 -22.73 -8.30 -35.07
C TRP A 137 -22.03 -9.38 -35.89
N ARG A 138 -22.27 -9.37 -37.19
CA ARG A 138 -21.69 -10.30 -38.19
C ARG A 138 -20.63 -9.63 -39.08
N GLY A 139 -20.35 -8.35 -38.84
CA GLY A 139 -19.42 -7.52 -39.60
C GLY A 139 -19.79 -6.03 -39.50
N PRO A 140 -19.16 -5.15 -40.30
CA PRO A 140 -19.53 -3.74 -40.37
C PRO A 140 -21.02 -3.57 -40.70
N ALA A 141 -21.70 -2.63 -40.04
CA ALA A 141 -23.10 -2.35 -40.31
C ALA A 141 -23.29 -1.98 -41.80
N TYR A 142 -24.34 -2.53 -42.42
CA TYR A 142 -24.64 -2.38 -43.84
C TYR A 142 -23.43 -2.64 -44.75
N ALA A 143 -22.69 -3.73 -44.51
CA ALA A 143 -21.41 -4.02 -45.18
C ALA A 143 -21.47 -3.92 -46.73
N GLU A 144 -22.61 -4.27 -47.32
CA GLU A 144 -22.82 -4.27 -48.79
C GLU A 144 -23.02 -2.87 -49.39
N PHE A 145 -23.26 -1.87 -48.55
CA PHE A 145 -23.60 -0.50 -48.95
C PHE A 145 -22.63 0.49 -48.32
N ALA A 146 -21.34 0.11 -48.25
CA ALA A 146 -20.34 0.90 -47.56
C ALA A 146 -20.11 2.27 -48.22
N ASP A 147 -20.19 2.33 -49.54
CA ASP A 147 -19.93 3.52 -50.34
C ASP A 147 -21.17 4.38 -50.58
N GLU A 148 -22.35 3.89 -50.17
CA GLU A 148 -23.62 4.58 -50.40
C GLU A 148 -23.80 5.76 -49.44
N GLY A 149 -24.03 6.95 -50.01
CA GLY A 149 -24.12 8.20 -49.24
C GLY A 149 -25.22 8.20 -48.18
N TRP A 150 -26.36 7.55 -48.46
CA TRP A 150 -27.49 7.43 -47.53
C TRP A 150 -27.20 6.52 -46.33
N ALA A 151 -26.25 5.57 -46.46
CA ALA A 151 -25.92 4.61 -45.41
C ALA A 151 -24.87 5.15 -44.44
N ARG A 152 -23.99 6.07 -44.89
CA ARG A 152 -22.85 6.60 -44.12
C ARG A 152 -23.23 7.02 -42.69
N GLY A 153 -24.27 7.85 -42.55
CA GLY A 153 -24.70 8.35 -41.24
C GLY A 153 -25.16 7.25 -40.28
N GLU A 154 -25.96 6.30 -40.75
CA GLU A 154 -26.43 5.19 -39.90
C GLU A 154 -25.31 4.20 -39.58
N ARG A 155 -24.39 3.95 -40.54
CA ARG A 155 -23.21 3.11 -40.31
C ARG A 155 -22.32 3.69 -39.22
N SER A 156 -21.99 4.98 -39.31
CA SER A 156 -21.19 5.67 -38.28
C SER A 156 -21.89 5.63 -36.91
N ARG A 157 -23.19 5.92 -36.87
CA ARG A 157 -23.97 5.89 -35.62
C ARG A 157 -23.98 4.50 -34.96
N LEU A 158 -24.19 3.44 -35.75
CA LEU A 158 -24.18 2.07 -35.25
C LEU A 158 -22.78 1.61 -34.83
N ALA A 159 -21.74 2.02 -35.57
CA ALA A 159 -20.35 1.74 -35.19
C ALA A 159 -20.01 2.37 -33.84
N GLU A 160 -20.33 3.66 -33.63
CA GLU A 160 -20.13 4.34 -32.35
C GLU A 160 -20.91 3.66 -31.21
N LEU A 161 -22.15 3.24 -31.47
CA LEU A 161 -22.95 2.51 -30.48
C LEU A 161 -22.35 1.15 -30.13
N ARG A 162 -21.70 0.47 -31.08
CA ARG A 162 -20.95 -0.77 -30.84
C ARG A 162 -19.76 -0.52 -29.92
N LEU A 163 -18.96 0.51 -30.20
CA LEU A 163 -17.80 0.86 -29.39
C LEU A 163 -18.21 1.18 -27.95
N HIS A 164 -19.27 1.97 -27.80
CA HIS A 164 -19.82 2.27 -26.48
C HIS A 164 -20.31 1.00 -25.74
N ALA A 165 -20.94 0.07 -26.44
CA ALA A 165 -21.39 -1.19 -25.83
C ALA A 165 -20.23 -2.07 -25.35
N VAL A 166 -19.10 -2.10 -26.08
CA VAL A 166 -17.88 -2.81 -25.65
C VAL A 166 -17.29 -2.18 -24.39
N GLU A 167 -17.20 -0.85 -24.33
CA GLU A 167 -16.74 -0.14 -23.13
C GLU A 167 -17.64 -0.42 -21.92
N ARG A 168 -18.96 -0.39 -22.10
CA ARG A 168 -19.95 -0.71 -21.06
C ARG A 168 -19.85 -2.16 -20.58
N GLN A 169 -19.59 -3.10 -21.49
CA GLN A 169 -19.38 -4.51 -21.15
C GLN A 169 -18.13 -4.67 -20.26
N ALA A 170 -17.04 -4.00 -20.62
CA ALA A 170 -15.81 -4.00 -19.82
C ALA A 170 -16.04 -3.38 -18.43
N GLU A 171 -16.74 -2.25 -18.34
CA GLU A 171 -17.11 -1.62 -17.06
C GLU A 171 -17.96 -2.55 -16.18
N ALA A 172 -18.93 -3.25 -16.76
CA ALA A 172 -19.75 -4.21 -16.04
C ALA A 172 -18.91 -5.39 -15.50
N ARG A 173 -17.97 -5.92 -16.28
CA ARG A 173 -17.01 -6.94 -15.81
C ARG A 173 -16.15 -6.43 -14.66
N LEU A 174 -15.64 -5.20 -14.75
CA LEU A 174 -14.86 -4.58 -13.68
C LEU A 174 -15.66 -4.43 -12.39
N ALA A 175 -16.92 -4.00 -12.48
CA ALA A 175 -17.81 -3.87 -11.32
C ALA A 175 -18.12 -5.23 -10.66
N LEU A 176 -18.21 -6.31 -11.44
CA LEU A 176 -18.44 -7.68 -10.97
C LEU A 176 -17.17 -8.38 -10.45
N GLY A 177 -16.02 -7.69 -10.40
CA GLY A 177 -14.75 -8.26 -9.97
C GLY A 177 -14.10 -9.18 -11.02
N ARG A 178 -14.59 -9.18 -12.26
CA ARG A 178 -14.06 -9.96 -13.39
C ARG A 178 -13.04 -9.18 -14.22
N ALA A 179 -12.12 -8.51 -13.53
CA ALA A 179 -11.16 -7.60 -14.17
C ALA A 179 -10.23 -8.31 -15.17
N ALA A 180 -9.78 -9.53 -14.84
CA ALA A 180 -8.90 -10.32 -15.70
C ALA A 180 -9.54 -10.67 -17.05
N GLU A 181 -10.86 -10.94 -17.06
CA GLU A 181 -11.60 -11.27 -18.28
C GLU A 181 -11.75 -10.08 -19.25
N ALA A 182 -11.61 -8.84 -18.75
CA ALA A 182 -11.75 -7.64 -19.58
C ALA A 182 -10.47 -7.23 -20.32
N VAL A 183 -9.29 -7.65 -19.86
CA VAL A 183 -7.99 -7.17 -20.37
C VAL A 183 -7.79 -7.47 -21.86
N PRO A 184 -7.95 -8.71 -22.36
CA PRO A 184 -7.66 -9.03 -23.77
C PRO A 184 -8.59 -8.29 -24.74
N ASP A 185 -9.88 -8.20 -24.40
CA ASP A 185 -10.89 -7.51 -25.21
C ASP A 185 -10.60 -6.00 -25.29
N LEU A 186 -10.13 -5.39 -24.19
CA LEU A 186 -9.77 -3.97 -24.14
C LEU A 186 -8.47 -3.67 -24.90
N GLU A 187 -7.49 -4.56 -24.85
CA GLU A 187 -6.25 -4.42 -25.65
C GLU A 187 -6.55 -4.45 -27.15
N ALA A 188 -7.38 -5.42 -27.60
CA ALA A 188 -7.83 -5.50 -28.98
C ALA A 188 -8.64 -4.25 -29.40
N HIS A 189 -9.54 -3.80 -28.54
CA HIS A 189 -10.34 -2.59 -28.78
C HIS A 189 -9.48 -1.34 -28.95
N LEU A 190 -8.46 -1.15 -28.10
CA LEU A 190 -7.57 0.01 -28.15
C LEU A 190 -6.60 -0.02 -29.34
N ALA A 191 -6.24 -1.20 -29.83
CA ALA A 191 -5.46 -1.33 -31.06
C ALA A 191 -6.22 -0.78 -32.28
N GLU A 192 -7.54 -1.00 -32.34
CA GLU A 192 -8.40 -0.50 -33.43
C GLU A 192 -8.91 0.93 -33.18
N HIS A 193 -9.08 1.33 -31.91
CA HIS A 193 -9.73 2.58 -31.51
C HIS A 193 -8.94 3.35 -30.43
N PRO A 194 -7.71 3.81 -30.73
CA PRO A 194 -6.82 4.39 -29.73
C PRO A 194 -7.27 5.76 -29.19
N TRP A 195 -8.27 6.40 -29.78
CA TRP A 195 -8.78 7.71 -29.34
C TRP A 195 -9.85 7.62 -28.24
N ARG A 196 -10.18 6.40 -27.79
CA ARG A 196 -11.23 6.15 -26.79
C ARG A 196 -10.63 6.18 -25.38
N GLU A 197 -10.60 7.35 -24.76
CA GLU A 197 -10.13 7.51 -23.37
C GLU A 197 -10.86 6.62 -22.36
N GLY A 198 -12.14 6.32 -22.59
CA GLY A 198 -12.92 5.39 -21.77
C GLY A 198 -12.35 3.97 -21.75
N ALA A 199 -11.86 3.48 -22.89
CA ALA A 199 -11.24 2.16 -23.00
C ALA A 199 -9.85 2.14 -22.35
N TRP A 200 -9.04 3.20 -22.48
CA TRP A 200 -7.77 3.36 -21.77
C TRP A 200 -7.96 3.29 -20.25
N ARG A 201 -9.00 3.99 -19.75
CA ARG A 201 -9.37 4.01 -18.33
C ARG A 201 -9.76 2.62 -17.85
N ALA A 202 -10.61 1.91 -18.58
CA ALA A 202 -11.04 0.57 -18.24
C ALA A 202 -9.87 -0.43 -18.23
N LEU A 203 -8.95 -0.35 -19.19
CA LEU A 203 -7.78 -1.23 -19.25
C LEU A 203 -6.82 -0.99 -18.09
N ALA A 204 -6.50 0.27 -17.80
CA ALA A 204 -5.65 0.61 -16.66
C ALA A 204 -6.25 0.14 -15.33
N LEU A 205 -7.56 0.31 -15.12
CA LEU A 205 -8.25 -0.17 -13.93
C LEU A 205 -8.28 -1.71 -13.85
N ALA A 206 -8.45 -2.39 -14.98
CA ALA A 206 -8.42 -3.86 -15.05
C ALA A 206 -7.04 -4.42 -14.64
N LEU A 207 -5.97 -3.82 -15.17
CA LEU A 207 -4.58 -4.18 -14.85
C LEU A 207 -4.27 -3.90 -13.37
N TYR A 208 -4.71 -2.76 -12.85
CA TYR A 208 -4.55 -2.43 -11.44
C TYR A 208 -5.22 -3.46 -10.51
N ARG A 209 -6.51 -3.78 -10.75
CA ARG A 209 -7.29 -4.75 -9.96
C ARG A 209 -6.81 -6.20 -10.07
N THR A 210 -5.93 -6.50 -11.03
CA THR A 210 -5.29 -7.80 -11.18
C THR A 210 -3.87 -7.83 -10.59
N GLY A 211 -3.50 -6.82 -9.80
CA GLY A 211 -2.19 -6.72 -9.14
C GLY A 211 -1.07 -6.20 -10.04
N ARG A 212 -1.39 -5.74 -11.26
CA ARG A 212 -0.41 -5.29 -12.27
C ARG A 212 -0.31 -3.76 -12.32
N GLN A 213 0.01 -3.13 -11.19
CA GLN A 213 0.06 -1.65 -11.07
C GLN A 213 1.04 -1.00 -12.05
N GLY A 214 2.23 -1.58 -12.24
CA GLY A 214 3.23 -1.06 -13.18
C GLY A 214 2.72 -1.02 -14.63
N ASP A 215 1.99 -2.05 -15.04
CA ASP A 215 1.38 -2.14 -16.37
C ASP A 215 0.24 -1.13 -16.52
N ALA A 216 -0.57 -0.93 -15.48
CA ALA A 216 -1.63 0.08 -15.47
C ALA A 216 -1.07 1.50 -15.70
N LEU A 217 0.03 1.86 -15.02
CA LEU A 217 0.72 3.14 -15.22
C LEU A 217 1.42 3.22 -16.60
N ALA A 218 1.92 2.10 -17.13
CA ALA A 218 2.47 2.06 -18.49
C ALA A 218 1.40 2.33 -19.55
N VAL A 219 0.19 1.79 -19.37
CA VAL A 219 -0.97 2.03 -20.24
C VAL A 219 -1.38 3.51 -20.22
N LEU A 220 -1.46 4.14 -19.04
CA LEU A 220 -1.79 5.57 -18.92
C LEU A 220 -0.72 6.49 -19.54
N ARG A 221 0.56 6.14 -19.38
CA ARG A 221 1.66 6.86 -20.06
C ARG A 221 1.56 6.73 -21.58
N ARG A 222 1.29 5.53 -22.10
CA ARG A 222 1.08 5.30 -23.53
C ARG A 222 -0.09 6.12 -24.07
N ALA A 223 -1.22 6.14 -23.35
CA ALA A 223 -2.38 6.95 -23.71
C ALA A 223 -2.03 8.44 -23.80
N ARG A 224 -1.30 8.96 -22.80
CA ARG A 224 -0.84 10.34 -22.76
C ARG A 224 0.06 10.69 -23.94
N SER A 225 1.10 9.89 -24.20
CA SER A 225 1.99 10.10 -25.34
C SER A 225 1.20 10.15 -26.65
N LEU A 226 0.29 9.20 -26.87
CA LEU A 226 -0.49 9.11 -28.09
C LEU A 226 -1.43 10.31 -28.29
N LEU A 227 -2.10 10.78 -27.23
CA LEU A 227 -2.99 11.95 -27.29
C LEU A 227 -2.21 13.26 -27.54
N VAL A 228 -1.08 13.44 -26.86
CA VAL A 228 -0.25 14.63 -27.01
C VAL A 228 0.40 14.67 -28.40
N GLU A 229 1.02 13.57 -28.84
CA GLU A 229 1.76 13.52 -30.09
C GLU A 229 0.86 13.60 -31.33
N GLN A 230 -0.32 12.96 -31.30
CA GLN A 230 -1.16 12.83 -32.49
C GLN A 230 -2.30 13.84 -32.54
N LEU A 231 -2.81 14.28 -31.39
CA LEU A 231 -3.94 15.22 -31.31
C LEU A 231 -3.56 16.58 -30.70
N GLY A 232 -2.37 16.70 -30.08
CA GLY A 232 -1.94 17.94 -29.42
C GLY A 232 -2.74 18.28 -28.16
N VAL A 233 -3.40 17.28 -27.55
CA VAL A 233 -4.24 17.47 -26.36
C VAL A 233 -3.75 16.63 -25.20
N ASP A 234 -3.93 17.15 -23.98
CA ASP A 234 -3.69 16.40 -22.75
C ASP A 234 -4.80 15.37 -22.49
N PRO A 235 -4.51 14.26 -21.77
CA PRO A 235 -5.52 13.31 -21.32
C PRO A 235 -6.62 13.99 -20.54
N GLY A 236 -7.88 13.59 -20.73
CA GLY A 236 -9.03 14.09 -20.01
C GLY A 236 -8.97 13.89 -18.49
N PRO A 237 -9.84 14.58 -17.73
CA PRO A 237 -9.81 14.58 -16.27
C PRO A 237 -9.95 13.19 -15.65
N GLU A 238 -10.73 12.30 -16.27
CA GLU A 238 -10.95 10.94 -15.77
C GLU A 238 -9.69 10.07 -15.83
N LEU A 239 -8.88 10.19 -16.89
CA LEU A 239 -7.59 9.48 -16.99
C LEU A 239 -6.56 10.04 -16.00
N ARG A 240 -6.50 11.37 -15.83
CA ARG A 240 -5.59 12.01 -14.86
C ARG A 240 -5.95 11.67 -13.42
N ARG A 241 -7.25 11.60 -13.09
CA ARG A 241 -7.74 11.17 -11.78
C ARG A 241 -7.36 9.72 -11.53
N LEU A 242 -7.61 8.82 -12.48
CA LEU A 242 -7.24 7.41 -12.35
C LEU A 242 -5.73 7.23 -12.16
N GLU A 243 -4.90 7.98 -12.87
CA GLU A 243 -3.43 7.98 -12.66
C GLU A 243 -3.06 8.36 -11.22
N THR A 244 -3.69 9.43 -10.71
CA THR A 244 -3.50 9.89 -9.33
C THR A 244 -3.97 8.85 -8.31
N ASP A 245 -5.15 8.27 -8.53
CA ASP A 245 -5.74 7.26 -7.66
C ASP A 245 -4.88 5.99 -7.63
N ILE A 246 -4.36 5.55 -8.77
CA ILE A 246 -3.47 4.38 -8.87
C ILE A 246 -2.14 4.63 -8.16
N LEU A 247 -1.56 5.84 -8.30
CA LEU A 247 -0.34 6.22 -7.59
C LEU A 247 -0.57 6.30 -6.08
N GLY A 248 -1.75 6.75 -5.65
CA GLY A 248 -2.17 6.85 -4.26
C GLY A 248 -2.77 5.56 -3.67
N GLN A 249 -2.90 4.50 -4.46
CA GLN A 249 -3.61 3.26 -4.10
C GLN A 249 -4.97 3.53 -3.46
N ALA A 250 -5.76 4.39 -4.10
CA ALA A 250 -6.96 4.92 -3.49
C ALA A 250 -7.98 3.80 -3.17
N PRO A 251 -8.56 3.76 -1.94
CA PRO A 251 -9.41 2.65 -1.50
C PRO A 251 -10.63 2.37 -2.39
N HIS A 252 -11.17 3.38 -3.09
CA HIS A 252 -12.31 3.22 -3.99
C HIS A 252 -11.97 2.48 -5.29
N LEU A 253 -10.68 2.27 -5.59
CA LEU A 253 -10.27 1.48 -6.73
C LEU A 253 -10.57 -0.01 -6.54
N ASP A 254 -10.70 -0.50 -5.30
CA ASP A 254 -11.02 -1.90 -4.99
C ASP A 254 -12.44 -2.08 -4.43
N PRO A 255 -13.37 -2.73 -5.17
CA PRO A 255 -14.72 -3.01 -4.68
C PRO A 255 -14.73 -4.01 -3.51
N ALA A 256 -13.64 -4.77 -3.32
CA ALA A 256 -13.48 -5.65 -2.16
C ALA A 256 -13.25 -4.85 -0.85
N ALA A 257 -12.57 -3.69 -0.93
CA ALA A 257 -12.40 -2.77 0.21
C ALA A 257 -13.71 -2.05 0.57
N ALA A 258 -14.55 -1.73 -0.43
CA ALA A 258 -15.86 -1.09 -0.23
C ALA A 258 -16.90 -1.99 0.47
N ARG A 259 -16.79 -3.32 0.35
CA ARG A 259 -17.72 -4.28 1.00
C ARG A 259 -17.51 -4.45 2.52
N GLY A 260 -16.46 -3.86 3.09
CA GLY A 260 -16.15 -3.95 4.53
C GLY A 260 -16.57 -2.75 5.39
N GLY A 261 -17.33 -1.78 4.89
CA GLY A 261 -17.16 -0.40 5.36
C GLY A 261 -18.38 0.35 5.91
N ALA A 262 -19.03 -0.10 6.99
CA ALA A 262 -19.84 0.84 7.77
C ALA A 262 -18.95 1.98 8.33
N ALA A 263 -17.74 1.64 8.78
CA ALA A 263 -16.74 2.61 9.22
C ALA A 263 -16.16 3.42 8.04
N ALA A 264 -15.88 2.79 6.90
CA ALA A 264 -15.34 3.50 5.73
C ALA A 264 -16.35 4.49 5.12
N GLN A 265 -17.65 4.16 5.16
CA GLN A 265 -18.71 5.07 4.76
C GLN A 265 -18.83 6.26 5.72
N VAL A 266 -18.73 6.03 7.04
CA VAL A 266 -18.67 7.12 8.03
C VAL A 266 -17.45 8.00 7.81
N TRP A 267 -16.27 7.43 7.51
CA TRP A 267 -15.07 8.19 7.18
C TRP A 267 -15.20 8.97 5.86
N ALA A 268 -15.81 8.40 4.82
CA ALA A 268 -16.07 9.08 3.56
C ALA A 268 -17.08 10.21 3.72
N ASP A 269 -18.15 9.99 4.48
CA ASP A 269 -19.18 10.99 4.78
C ASP A 269 -18.61 12.10 5.68
N ALA A 270 -17.75 11.77 6.65
CA ALA A 270 -17.02 12.71 7.47
C ALA A 270 -16.01 13.54 6.65
N THR A 271 -15.27 12.91 5.73
CA THR A 271 -14.33 13.60 4.83
C THR A 271 -15.07 14.52 3.87
N ALA A 272 -16.18 14.07 3.30
CA ALA A 272 -17.00 14.87 2.40
C ALA A 272 -17.75 15.99 3.14
N ALA A 273 -18.18 15.77 4.39
CA ALA A 273 -18.74 16.80 5.25
C ALA A 273 -17.69 17.83 5.68
N TYR A 274 -16.46 17.38 5.95
CA TYR A 274 -15.29 18.22 6.23
C TYR A 274 -14.93 19.08 5.02
N ASP A 275 -14.84 18.50 3.81
CA ASP A 275 -14.56 19.22 2.57
C ASP A 275 -15.61 20.30 2.28
N ARG A 276 -16.89 20.03 2.59
CA ARG A 276 -17.99 20.99 2.43
C ARG A 276 -18.04 22.07 3.51
N ALA A 277 -17.72 21.74 4.77
CA ALA A 277 -17.78 22.67 5.90
C ALA A 277 -16.56 23.60 5.99
N VAL A 278 -15.39 23.17 5.51
CA VAL A 278 -14.09 23.83 5.78
C VAL A 278 -13.55 24.59 4.56
N ALA A 279 -14.39 24.96 3.60
CA ALA A 279 -14.01 25.81 2.46
C ALA A 279 -13.58 27.24 2.88
N SER A 280 -13.88 27.68 4.11
CA SER A 280 -13.55 29.02 4.63
C SER A 280 -12.44 29.07 5.71
N GLY A 281 -11.80 27.95 6.06
CA GLY A 281 -10.87 27.88 7.21
C GLY A 281 -9.59 27.09 6.96
N ALA A 282 -8.67 27.59 6.13
CA ALA A 282 -7.38 26.93 5.85
C ALA A 282 -6.56 26.61 7.12
N ARG A 283 -6.64 27.46 8.16
CA ARG A 283 -5.98 27.25 9.46
C ARG A 283 -6.55 26.03 10.21
N THR A 284 -7.87 25.99 10.40
CA THR A 284 -8.57 24.88 11.06
C THR A 284 -8.39 23.56 10.29
N ARG A 285 -8.26 23.63 8.96
CA ARG A 285 -7.96 22.48 8.12
C ARG A 285 -6.60 21.87 8.47
N LEU A 286 -5.56 22.70 8.55
CA LEU A 286 -4.20 22.22 8.85
C LEU A 286 -4.09 21.60 10.24
N GLU A 287 -4.74 22.21 11.24
CA GLU A 287 -4.77 21.69 12.62
C GLU A 287 -5.51 20.35 12.71
N SER A 288 -6.69 20.25 12.07
CA SER A 288 -7.47 19.02 12.05
C SER A 288 -6.77 17.90 11.28
N THR A 289 -6.14 18.23 10.14
CA THR A 289 -5.29 17.29 9.41
C THR A 289 -4.15 16.77 10.29
N ALA A 290 -3.43 17.65 11.00
CA ALA A 290 -2.34 17.21 11.88
C ALA A 290 -2.82 16.24 12.99
N ALA A 291 -3.99 16.48 13.58
CA ALA A 291 -4.59 15.58 14.55
C ALA A 291 -4.98 14.21 13.95
N LEU A 292 -5.53 14.18 12.73
CA LEU A 292 -5.86 12.94 12.02
C LEU A 292 -4.60 12.14 11.65
N LEU A 293 -3.52 12.82 11.25
CA LEU A 293 -2.24 12.17 10.94
C LEU A 293 -1.64 11.48 12.17
N ARG A 294 -1.80 12.06 13.37
CA ARG A 294 -1.42 11.42 14.64
C ARG A 294 -2.15 10.09 14.84
N ASP A 295 -3.47 10.05 14.65
CA ASP A 295 -4.25 8.82 14.82
C ASP A 295 -3.91 7.77 13.76
N LEU A 296 -3.78 8.19 12.49
CA LEU A 296 -3.40 7.33 11.38
C LEU A 296 -2.01 6.69 11.57
N SER A 297 -1.08 7.39 12.23
CA SER A 297 0.25 6.86 12.52
C SER A 297 0.21 5.64 13.43
N MET A 298 -0.80 5.56 14.29
CA MET A 298 -0.92 4.52 15.31
C MET A 298 -1.58 3.24 14.79
N THR A 299 -2.10 3.23 13.56
CA THR A 299 -2.71 2.05 12.93
C THR A 299 -1.67 1.13 12.27
N GLY A 300 -0.42 1.57 12.12
CA GLY A 300 0.65 0.83 11.45
C GLY A 300 0.51 0.75 9.92
N GLY A 301 1.50 0.13 9.28
CA GLY A 301 1.53 -0.14 7.84
C GLY A 301 1.37 1.08 6.94
N GLY A 302 0.48 1.00 5.95
CA GLY A 302 0.23 2.09 4.99
C GLY A 302 -0.24 3.40 5.65
N GLY A 303 -0.90 3.32 6.82
CA GLY A 303 -1.31 4.47 7.61
C GLY A 303 -0.11 5.27 8.14
N LEU A 304 0.88 4.59 8.73
CA LEU A 304 2.10 5.21 9.23
C LEU A 304 2.91 5.92 8.12
N LEU A 305 3.07 5.26 6.98
CA LEU A 305 3.79 5.85 5.84
C LEU A 305 3.06 7.05 5.24
N THR A 306 1.73 6.97 5.14
CA THR A 306 0.89 8.08 4.66
C THR A 306 0.93 9.25 5.62
N ALA A 307 0.81 8.98 6.93
CA ALA A 307 0.85 10.00 7.95
C ALA A 307 2.15 10.82 7.91
N ARG A 308 3.29 10.15 7.76
CA ARG A 308 4.61 10.79 7.65
C ARG A 308 4.73 11.71 6.44
N ARG A 309 4.36 11.24 5.25
CA ARG A 309 4.43 12.04 4.02
C ARG A 309 3.54 13.28 4.11
N GLN A 310 2.30 13.10 4.55
CA GLN A 310 1.32 14.18 4.66
C GLN A 310 1.69 15.17 5.77
N ARG A 311 2.39 14.74 6.83
CA ARG A 311 2.89 15.64 7.88
C ARG A 311 3.84 16.70 7.33
N VAL A 312 4.78 16.32 6.47
CA VAL A 312 5.73 17.27 5.86
C VAL A 312 4.99 18.30 5.01
N THR A 313 4.01 17.85 4.21
CA THR A 313 3.16 18.73 3.40
C THR A 313 2.33 19.70 4.27
N ALA A 314 1.74 19.21 5.37
CA ALA A 314 0.96 20.04 6.28
C ALA A 314 1.83 21.10 6.98
N VAL A 315 3.04 20.75 7.39
CA VAL A 315 4.00 21.68 8.01
C VAL A 315 4.45 22.74 7.00
N ALA A 316 4.78 22.36 5.77
CA ALA A 316 5.14 23.30 4.72
C ALA A 316 3.99 24.29 4.42
N ALA A 317 2.77 23.79 4.27
CA ALA A 317 1.59 24.63 4.04
C ALA A 317 1.30 25.57 5.22
N ALA A 318 1.53 25.14 6.46
CA ALA A 318 1.40 25.99 7.64
C ALA A 318 2.46 27.09 7.68
N GLU A 319 3.68 26.81 7.21
CA GLU A 319 4.76 27.79 7.14
C GLU A 319 4.52 28.85 6.06
N GLU A 320 3.98 28.47 4.89
CA GLU A 320 3.64 29.40 3.80
C GLU A 320 2.62 30.47 4.21
N LEU A 321 1.79 30.20 5.22
CA LEU A 321 0.83 31.15 5.77
C LEU A 321 1.48 32.25 6.63
N GLY A 322 2.78 32.15 6.95
CA GLY A 322 3.53 33.18 7.68
C GLY A 322 3.08 33.38 9.13
N ASP A 323 2.44 32.38 9.74
CA ASP A 323 1.87 32.41 11.09
C ASP A 323 2.62 31.43 12.01
N PRO A 324 3.63 31.90 12.78
CA PRO A 324 4.46 31.01 13.60
C PRO A 324 3.69 30.23 14.66
N GLU A 325 2.59 30.78 15.18
CA GLU A 325 1.78 30.09 16.19
C GLU A 325 1.02 28.92 15.56
N LEU A 326 0.43 29.12 14.39
CA LEU A 326 -0.20 28.05 13.61
C LEU A 326 0.81 26.98 13.20
N THR A 327 1.97 27.38 12.65
CA THR A 327 3.04 26.42 12.30
C THR A 327 3.45 25.59 13.50
N ALA A 328 3.56 26.22 14.68
CA ALA A 328 3.91 25.52 15.90
C ALA A 328 2.84 24.53 16.36
N ARG A 329 1.57 24.89 16.27
CA ARG A 329 0.45 23.98 16.59
C ARG A 329 0.39 22.79 15.63
N VAL A 330 0.60 23.02 14.33
CA VAL A 330 0.62 21.94 13.32
C VAL A 330 1.79 20.97 13.57
N ILE A 331 2.98 21.47 13.86
CA ILE A 331 4.14 20.62 14.20
C ILE A 331 3.88 19.85 15.50
N GLY A 332 3.41 20.54 16.54
CA GLY A 332 3.22 19.98 17.89
C GLY A 332 2.00 19.09 18.08
N ALA A 333 1.04 19.10 17.13
CA ALA A 333 -0.12 18.21 17.12
C ALA A 333 0.24 16.77 16.72
N TYR A 334 1.40 16.56 16.10
CA TYR A 334 1.95 15.24 15.82
C TYR A 334 2.83 14.79 16.99
N ASP A 335 2.20 14.38 18.10
CA ASP A 335 2.84 13.86 19.31
C ASP A 335 2.82 12.31 19.37
N VAL A 336 3.04 11.68 18.22
CA VAL A 336 3.11 10.22 18.08
C VAL A 336 4.30 9.66 18.87
N PRO A 337 4.08 8.71 19.81
CA PRO A 337 5.17 8.11 20.58
C PRO A 337 6.21 7.40 19.69
N ALA A 338 7.48 7.70 19.90
CA ALA A 338 8.60 7.03 19.25
C ALA A 338 9.29 6.05 20.20
N ILE A 339 9.50 4.81 19.76
CA ILE A 339 10.25 3.78 20.51
C ILE A 339 11.58 3.41 19.83
N TRP A 340 11.69 3.60 18.51
CA TRP A 340 12.88 3.25 17.73
C TRP A 340 13.76 4.46 17.45
N THR A 341 15.06 4.32 17.75
CA THR A 341 16.04 5.42 17.73
C THR A 341 16.62 5.74 16.35
N ARG A 342 16.46 4.85 15.37
CA ARG A 342 16.86 5.13 13.98
C ARG A 342 15.70 5.79 13.24
N LEU A 343 16.02 6.85 12.51
CA LEU A 343 15.04 7.57 11.68
C LEU A 343 14.82 6.79 10.38
N ASP A 344 13.55 6.58 10.04
CA ASP A 344 13.17 5.95 8.77
C ASP A 344 13.46 6.88 7.56
N ASP A 345 13.35 8.20 7.77
CA ASP A 345 13.71 9.22 6.79
C ASP A 345 14.45 10.38 7.49
N PRO A 346 15.79 10.36 7.50
CA PRO A 346 16.60 11.40 8.13
C PRO A 346 16.44 12.78 7.49
N GLU A 347 16.15 12.86 6.19
CA GLU A 347 16.00 14.14 5.48
C GLU A 347 14.71 14.85 5.85
N GLN A 348 13.60 14.09 5.89
CA GLN A 348 12.31 14.60 6.37
C GLN A 348 12.40 15.05 7.83
N ALA A 349 12.99 14.23 8.70
CA ALA A 349 13.17 14.58 10.11
C ALA A 349 14.00 15.86 10.28
N ALA A 350 15.10 16.00 9.53
CA ALA A 350 15.92 17.21 9.54
C ALA A 350 15.14 18.44 9.03
N SER A 351 14.25 18.27 8.05
CA SER A 351 13.37 19.35 7.56
C SER A 351 12.39 19.82 8.62
N ILE A 352 11.76 18.89 9.34
CA ILE A 352 10.86 19.21 10.47
C ILE A 352 11.64 19.93 11.58
N VAL A 353 12.83 19.45 11.95
CA VAL A 353 13.69 20.11 12.95
C VAL A 353 14.05 21.53 12.53
N ARG A 354 14.50 21.75 11.29
CA ARG A 354 14.82 23.10 10.79
C ARG A 354 13.62 24.04 10.85
N THR A 355 12.42 23.53 10.54
CA THR A 355 11.19 24.34 10.59
C THR A 355 10.81 24.66 12.03
N ALA A 356 10.82 23.66 12.92
CA ALA A 356 10.58 23.85 14.35
C ALA A 356 11.53 24.87 14.99
N GLU A 357 12.82 24.86 14.65
CA GLU A 357 13.81 25.83 15.14
C GLU A 357 13.52 27.25 14.65
N ARG A 358 13.18 27.42 13.36
CA ARG A 358 12.78 28.73 12.81
C ARG A 358 11.51 29.24 13.48
N THR A 359 10.51 28.38 13.68
CA THR A 359 9.28 28.72 14.38
C THR A 359 9.54 29.11 15.84
N LEU A 360 10.40 28.37 16.56
CA LEU A 360 10.82 28.71 17.92
C LEU A 360 11.48 30.09 18.00
N ALA A 361 12.37 30.40 17.05
CA ALA A 361 13.04 31.70 16.98
C ALA A 361 12.04 32.84 16.67
N ALA A 362 11.10 32.63 15.76
CA ALA A 362 10.06 33.59 15.42
C ALA A 362 9.12 33.87 16.60
N LEU A 363 8.71 32.82 17.34
CA LEU A 363 7.89 32.95 18.54
C LEU A 363 8.61 33.70 19.66
N ALA A 364 9.94 33.59 19.76
CA ALA A 364 10.74 34.33 20.74
C ALA A 364 10.93 35.82 20.38
N ALA A 365 10.83 36.17 19.09
CA ALA A 365 10.99 37.54 18.61
C ALA A 365 9.69 38.38 18.66
N GLY A 366 8.51 37.74 18.61
CA GLY A 366 7.20 38.38 18.79
C GLY A 366 6.93 38.76 20.25
N SER A 367 6.42 39.97 20.50
CA SER A 367 6.33 40.57 21.84
C SER A 367 5.36 39.86 22.81
N GLY A 368 5.86 39.42 23.98
CA GLY A 368 5.07 39.10 25.18
C GLY A 368 5.59 37.91 26.03
N PRO A 369 6.03 38.09 27.31
CA PRO A 369 6.61 37.02 28.14
C PRO A 369 5.65 35.96 28.73
N VAL A 370 4.37 35.91 28.34
CA VAL A 370 3.39 35.02 28.97
C VAL A 370 2.40 34.50 27.93
N GLY A 371 2.42 33.18 27.67
CA GLY A 371 1.33 32.52 26.92
C GLY A 371 1.73 31.34 26.03
N HIS A 372 2.98 31.23 25.58
CA HIS A 372 3.40 30.21 24.60
C HIS A 372 4.21 29.04 25.17
N ASP A 373 4.35 28.91 26.49
CA ASP A 373 5.19 27.88 27.12
C ASP A 373 4.82 26.46 26.67
N ALA A 374 3.52 26.15 26.58
CA ALA A 374 3.05 24.84 26.12
C ALA A 374 3.45 24.56 24.66
N ILE A 375 3.27 25.55 23.78
CA ILE A 375 3.63 25.46 22.35
C ILE A 375 5.14 25.31 22.18
N ARG A 376 5.92 26.10 22.94
CA ARG A 376 7.38 26.02 22.97
C ARG A 376 7.84 24.65 23.43
N ALA A 377 7.26 24.11 24.50
CA ALA A 377 7.60 22.79 25.01
C ALA A 377 7.27 21.68 23.99
N ARG A 378 6.13 21.77 23.28
CA ARG A 378 5.79 20.82 22.20
C ARG A 378 6.81 20.86 21.07
N LEU A 379 7.19 22.06 20.60
CA LEU A 379 8.23 22.20 19.57
C LEU A 379 9.58 21.63 20.02
N LEU A 380 9.99 21.89 21.26
CA LEU A 380 11.23 21.35 21.82
C LEU A 380 11.18 19.82 21.96
N ALA A 381 10.04 19.26 22.39
CA ALA A 381 9.84 17.82 22.43
C ALA A 381 9.89 17.20 21.02
N THR A 382 9.29 17.85 20.01
CA THR A 382 9.41 17.43 18.61
C THR A 382 10.87 17.47 18.15
N ILE A 383 11.63 18.53 18.43
CA ILE A 383 13.06 18.59 18.08
C ILE A 383 13.83 17.46 18.74
N ALA A 384 13.54 17.14 20.01
CA ALA A 384 14.16 16.03 20.72
C ALA A 384 13.87 14.68 20.04
N VAL A 385 12.61 14.40 19.70
CA VAL A 385 12.20 13.13 19.08
C VAL A 385 12.72 13.00 17.64
N GLU A 386 12.70 14.07 16.85
CA GLU A 386 13.15 14.05 15.44
C GLU A 386 14.67 14.16 15.28
N SER A 387 15.40 14.55 16.33
CA SER A 387 16.88 14.55 16.35
C SER A 387 17.48 13.27 16.95
N ARG A 388 16.68 12.21 17.11
CA ARG A 388 17.11 10.92 17.69
C ARG A 388 18.18 10.23 16.84
N GLY A 389 19.03 9.43 17.50
CA GLY A 389 20.15 8.72 16.86
C GLY A 389 21.32 9.62 16.41
N GLY A 390 21.15 10.94 16.45
CA GLY A 390 22.17 11.92 16.13
C GLY A 390 23.18 12.16 17.25
N ARG A 391 24.30 12.79 16.91
CA ARG A 391 25.36 13.17 17.88
C ARG A 391 25.25 14.61 18.39
N SER A 392 24.29 15.38 17.87
CA SER A 392 24.10 16.78 18.23
C SER A 392 23.61 16.92 19.68
N GLU A 393 24.17 17.89 20.40
CA GLU A 393 23.70 18.23 21.75
C GLU A 393 22.30 18.85 21.74
N ARG A 394 21.90 19.43 20.60
CA ARG A 394 20.68 20.21 20.49
C ARG A 394 19.43 19.42 20.85
N GLY A 395 19.34 18.14 20.45
CA GLY A 395 18.22 17.25 20.80
C GLY A 395 18.12 17.01 22.30
N ARG A 396 19.25 16.74 22.97
CA ARG A 396 19.31 16.58 24.43
C ARG A 396 18.92 17.85 25.19
N GLN A 397 19.38 19.01 24.73
CA GLN A 397 18.98 20.29 25.30
C GLN A 397 17.48 20.53 25.11
N ALA A 398 16.94 20.22 23.92
CA ALA A 398 15.52 20.35 23.64
C ALA A 398 14.69 19.47 24.58
N ALA A 399 15.11 18.21 24.79
CA ALA A 399 14.43 17.28 25.69
C ALA A 399 14.35 17.81 27.13
N ARG A 400 15.49 18.28 27.68
CA ARG A 400 15.54 18.83 29.06
C ARG A 400 14.66 20.08 29.19
N GLN A 401 14.76 21.00 28.24
CA GLN A 401 13.95 22.22 28.27
C GLN A 401 12.45 21.91 28.12
N ALA A 402 12.08 20.97 27.25
CA ALA A 402 10.69 20.53 27.11
C ALA A 402 10.16 19.93 28.41
N GLU A 403 10.94 19.06 29.05
CA GLU A 403 10.59 18.44 30.34
C GLU A 403 10.42 19.49 31.44
N GLU A 404 11.38 20.40 31.61
CA GLU A 404 11.32 21.48 32.62
C GLU A 404 10.09 22.36 32.45
N ILE A 405 9.75 22.73 31.20
CA ILE A 405 8.56 23.53 30.92
C ILE A 405 7.29 22.72 31.17
N ALA A 406 7.23 21.47 30.71
CA ALA A 406 6.08 20.59 30.89
C ALA A 406 5.75 20.35 32.37
N ARG A 407 6.78 20.09 33.19
CA ARG A 407 6.64 19.93 34.65
C ARG A 407 6.13 21.19 35.32
N ARG A 408 6.58 22.37 34.89
CA ARG A 408 6.10 23.66 35.42
C ARG A 408 4.64 23.94 35.06
N LEU A 409 4.21 23.51 33.87
CA LEU A 409 2.83 23.71 33.39
C LEU A 409 1.83 22.71 33.96
N ASP A 410 2.30 21.61 34.56
CA ASP A 410 1.46 20.51 35.07
C ASP A 410 0.50 19.93 34.01
N ASP A 411 0.93 19.93 32.73
CA ASP A 411 0.19 19.32 31.63
C ASP A 411 0.68 17.86 31.44
N PRO A 412 -0.16 16.84 31.72
CA PRO A 412 0.25 15.44 31.68
C PRO A 412 0.51 14.94 30.26
N GLY A 413 -0.22 15.44 29.25
CA GLY A 413 -0.02 15.04 27.86
C GLY A 413 1.30 15.60 27.31
N LEU A 414 1.57 16.86 27.62
CA LEU A 414 2.83 17.51 27.27
C LEU A 414 4.03 16.88 27.99
N LEU A 415 3.90 16.56 29.28
CA LEU A 415 4.94 15.88 30.04
C LEU A 415 5.21 14.48 29.50
N ALA A 416 4.17 13.72 29.13
CA ALA A 416 4.34 12.41 28.51
C ALA A 416 5.13 12.49 27.19
N PHE A 417 4.83 13.48 26.34
CA PHE A 417 5.58 13.68 25.10
C PHE A 417 7.02 14.18 25.34
N ALA A 418 7.23 15.06 26.32
CA ALA A 418 8.57 15.49 26.71
C ALA A 418 9.43 14.33 27.25
N LEU A 419 8.85 13.45 28.08
CA LEU A 419 9.51 12.23 28.56
C LEU A 419 9.86 11.27 27.42
N ASN A 420 9.05 11.21 26.36
CA ASN A 420 9.44 10.46 25.16
C ASN A 420 10.68 11.07 24.49
N GLY A 421 10.76 12.40 24.37
CA GLY A 421 11.96 13.10 23.93
C GLY A 421 13.19 12.82 24.80
N VAL A 422 13.02 12.79 26.14
CA VAL A 422 14.08 12.42 27.09
C VAL A 422 14.57 11.00 26.84
N PHE A 423 13.66 10.04 26.67
CA PHE A 423 14.00 8.66 26.33
C PHE A 423 14.77 8.57 25.00
N MET A 424 14.28 9.20 23.94
CA MET A 424 14.93 9.23 22.61
C MET A 424 16.34 9.82 22.62
N GLN A 425 16.69 10.58 23.66
CA GLN A 425 17.95 11.29 23.81
C GLN A 425 18.84 10.70 24.92
N SER A 426 18.50 9.50 25.43
CA SER A 426 19.18 8.81 26.54
C SER A 426 20.25 7.78 26.11
N PHE A 427 20.72 7.87 24.86
CA PHE A 427 21.67 6.93 24.24
C PHE A 427 23.05 7.58 24.04
N GLU A 428 23.40 8.59 24.83
CA GLU A 428 24.66 9.33 24.70
C GLU A 428 25.92 8.50 25.03
N ARG A 429 25.74 7.42 25.81
CA ARG A 429 26.75 6.42 26.15
C ARG A 429 26.07 5.12 26.58
N ALA A 430 26.84 4.04 26.62
CA ALA A 430 26.41 2.77 27.18
C ALA A 430 26.11 2.89 28.69
N GLY A 431 25.34 1.95 29.24
CA GLY A 431 25.16 1.83 30.70
C GLY A 431 24.09 2.76 31.28
N LEU A 432 23.07 3.07 30.48
CA LEU A 432 21.98 3.98 30.84
C LEU A 432 20.63 3.27 30.95
N ALA A 433 20.58 1.94 30.95
CA ALA A 433 19.33 1.20 31.11
C ALA A 433 18.55 1.56 32.39
N PRO A 434 19.17 1.76 33.57
CA PRO A 434 18.44 2.16 34.77
C PRO A 434 17.74 3.51 34.64
N ARG A 435 18.35 4.46 33.91
CA ARG A 435 17.74 5.77 33.64
C ARG A 435 16.52 5.62 32.73
N ARG A 436 16.62 4.77 31.70
CA ARG A 436 15.50 4.47 30.79
C ARG A 436 14.35 3.78 31.52
N ASP A 437 14.64 2.84 32.42
CA ASP A 437 13.62 2.18 33.26
C ASP A 437 12.88 3.20 34.13
N ALA A 438 13.59 4.17 34.73
CA ALA A 438 12.97 5.24 35.52
C ALA A 438 12.05 6.13 34.67
N THR A 439 12.48 6.54 33.47
CA THR A 439 11.64 7.29 32.54
C THR A 439 10.39 6.50 32.14
N GLY A 440 10.54 5.20 31.83
CA GLY A 440 9.41 4.34 31.52
C GLY A 440 8.44 4.15 32.71
N ALA A 441 8.97 4.06 33.93
CA ALA A 441 8.17 3.97 35.16
C ALA A 441 7.29 5.20 35.37
N GLU A 442 7.88 6.38 35.22
CA GLU A 442 7.18 7.65 35.32
C GLU A 442 6.11 7.78 34.22
N LEU A 443 6.46 7.41 32.98
CA LEU A 443 5.54 7.49 31.85
C LEU A 443 4.31 6.60 32.03
N ILE A 444 4.47 5.36 32.53
CA ILE A 444 3.34 4.47 32.86
C ILE A 444 2.46 5.12 33.95
N ALA A 445 3.08 5.59 35.05
CA ALA A 445 2.34 6.16 36.17
C ALA A 445 1.54 7.40 35.77
N LEU A 446 2.13 8.28 34.95
CA LEU A 446 1.49 9.47 34.41
C LEU A 446 0.36 9.07 33.42
N ALA A 447 0.66 8.20 32.46
CA ALA A 447 -0.27 7.85 31.40
C ALA A 447 -1.50 7.11 31.92
N ALA A 448 -1.32 6.15 32.82
CA ALA A 448 -2.42 5.39 33.41
C ALA A 448 -3.38 6.29 34.22
N ARG A 449 -2.85 7.30 34.93
CA ARG A 449 -3.68 8.26 35.69
C ARG A 449 -4.53 9.17 34.80
N HIS A 450 -4.02 9.50 33.62
CA HIS A 450 -4.64 10.49 32.73
C HIS A 450 -5.23 9.89 31.43
N GLY A 451 -5.28 8.56 31.32
CA GLY A 451 -5.84 7.86 30.15
C GLY A 451 -5.03 8.04 28.87
N LEU A 452 -3.72 8.27 28.95
CA LEU A 452 -2.83 8.48 27.80
C LEU A 452 -2.31 7.16 27.24
N VAL A 453 -3.20 6.31 26.74
CA VAL A 453 -2.94 4.90 26.36
C VAL A 453 -1.68 4.74 25.49
N ALA A 454 -1.47 5.60 24.49
CA ALA A 454 -0.32 5.49 23.60
C ALA A 454 1.02 5.66 24.34
N PHE A 455 1.06 6.54 25.34
CA PHE A 455 2.23 6.75 26.19
C PHE A 455 2.36 5.68 27.28
N GLU A 456 1.25 5.09 27.74
CA GLU A 456 1.29 3.93 28.64
C GLU A 456 1.94 2.73 27.95
N VAL A 457 1.52 2.43 26.71
CA VAL A 457 2.16 1.41 25.86
C VAL A 457 3.65 1.71 25.66
N LEU A 458 4.00 2.95 25.31
CA LEU A 458 5.40 3.36 25.19
C LEU A 458 6.18 3.10 26.47
N GLY A 459 5.62 3.46 27.63
CA GLY A 459 6.26 3.25 28.93
C GLY A 459 6.53 1.76 29.21
N HIS A 460 5.57 0.89 28.88
CA HIS A 460 5.78 -0.56 28.96
C HIS A 460 6.89 -1.05 28.01
N LEU A 461 6.94 -0.57 26.76
CA LEU A 461 7.99 -0.96 25.81
C LEU A 461 9.39 -0.47 26.25
N ILE A 462 9.50 0.77 26.78
CA ILE A 462 10.75 1.31 27.33
C ILE A 462 11.23 0.44 28.50
N ARG A 463 10.33 0.04 29.40
CA ARG A 463 10.69 -0.80 30.54
C ARG A 463 11.03 -2.22 30.13
N LEU A 464 10.35 -2.80 29.15
CA LEU A 464 10.74 -4.07 28.54
C LEU A 464 12.18 -4.02 28.06
N GLN A 465 12.54 -2.98 27.29
CA GLN A 465 13.89 -2.76 26.78
C GLN A 465 14.92 -2.59 27.89
N ALA A 466 14.65 -1.71 28.86
CA ALA A 466 15.56 -1.43 29.96
C ALA A 466 15.76 -2.66 30.87
N ARG A 467 14.69 -3.41 31.16
CA ARG A 467 14.75 -4.63 31.97
C ARG A 467 15.45 -5.77 31.24
N GLY A 468 15.27 -5.88 29.92
CA GLY A 468 16.05 -6.78 29.07
C GLY A 468 17.55 -6.48 29.11
N ALA A 469 17.96 -5.20 29.03
CA ALA A 469 19.35 -4.80 29.19
C ALA A 469 19.92 -5.18 30.58
N LEU A 470 19.11 -5.06 31.64
CA LEU A 470 19.52 -5.39 33.00
C LEU A 470 19.47 -6.91 33.31
N GLY A 471 19.06 -7.73 32.35
CA GLY A 471 18.86 -9.18 32.54
C GLY A 471 17.67 -9.55 33.45
N ASP A 472 16.84 -8.59 33.84
CA ASP A 472 15.62 -8.80 34.63
C ASP A 472 14.46 -9.20 33.70
N PHE A 473 14.59 -10.39 33.11
CA PHE A 473 13.64 -10.86 32.11
C PHE A 473 12.24 -11.11 32.69
N ALA A 474 12.12 -11.48 33.97
CA ALA A 474 10.82 -11.63 34.61
C ALA A 474 10.04 -10.30 34.63
N ALA A 475 10.71 -9.17 34.91
CA ALA A 475 10.08 -7.87 34.79
C ALA A 475 9.81 -7.49 33.33
N ALA A 476 10.73 -7.76 32.42
CA ALA A 476 10.55 -7.49 31.00
C ALA A 476 9.33 -8.24 30.41
N ASP A 477 9.15 -9.52 30.78
CA ASP A 477 8.01 -10.36 30.39
C ASP A 477 6.68 -9.77 30.88
N ARG A 478 6.62 -9.27 32.12
CA ARG A 478 5.43 -8.56 32.64
C ARG A 478 5.10 -7.30 31.85
N HIS A 479 6.11 -6.54 31.46
CA HIS A 479 5.90 -5.34 30.65
C HIS A 479 5.49 -5.68 29.20
N ALA A 480 6.06 -6.74 28.60
CA ALA A 480 5.63 -7.24 27.29
C ALA A 480 4.15 -7.63 27.30
N ALA A 481 3.73 -8.43 28.26
CA ALA A 481 2.34 -8.86 28.39
C ALA A 481 1.39 -7.67 28.65
N ALA A 482 1.81 -6.67 29.43
CA ALA A 482 1.01 -5.47 29.65
C ALA A 482 0.88 -4.61 28.39
N ALA A 483 1.96 -4.44 27.62
CA ALA A 483 1.92 -3.75 26.34
C ALA A 483 0.98 -4.46 25.36
N GLU A 484 1.05 -5.79 25.25
CA GLU A 484 0.17 -6.59 24.40
C GLU A 484 -1.31 -6.43 24.77
N ARG A 485 -1.65 -6.56 26.06
CA ARG A 485 -3.04 -6.35 26.51
C ARG A 485 -3.56 -4.94 26.20
N LEU A 486 -2.72 -3.92 26.29
CA LEU A 486 -3.10 -2.56 25.89
C LEU A 486 -3.20 -2.43 24.37
N GLY A 487 -2.29 -3.06 23.63
CA GLY A 487 -2.28 -3.05 22.17
C GLY A 487 -3.50 -3.74 21.57
N GLU A 488 -3.89 -4.90 22.09
CA GLU A 488 -5.09 -5.62 21.68
C GLU A 488 -6.36 -4.82 22.00
N ARG A 489 -6.49 -4.31 23.23
CA ARG A 489 -7.68 -3.54 23.66
C ARG A 489 -7.89 -2.24 22.89
N HIS A 490 -6.82 -1.64 22.37
CA HIS A 490 -6.86 -0.35 21.68
C HIS A 490 -6.44 -0.43 20.22
N GLU A 491 -6.48 -1.62 19.62
CA GLU A 491 -6.19 -1.87 18.21
C GLU A 491 -4.86 -1.24 17.74
N ARG A 492 -3.78 -1.48 18.49
CA ARG A 492 -2.41 -1.03 18.19
C ARG A 492 -1.56 -2.19 17.67
N PRO A 493 -1.65 -2.55 16.38
CA PRO A 493 -1.01 -3.75 15.83
C PRO A 493 0.53 -3.70 15.90
N LEU A 494 1.13 -2.50 15.94
CA LEU A 494 2.58 -2.33 16.03
C LEU A 494 3.19 -2.87 17.33
N VAL A 495 2.40 -3.00 18.41
CA VAL A 495 2.92 -3.52 19.69
C VAL A 495 3.37 -4.97 19.55
N GLY A 496 2.60 -5.79 18.81
CA GLY A 496 2.92 -7.19 18.58
C GLY A 496 4.21 -7.40 17.80
N VAL A 497 4.65 -6.41 17.00
CA VAL A 497 5.94 -6.45 16.32
C VAL A 497 7.08 -6.39 17.33
N PHE A 498 7.06 -5.38 18.23
CA PHE A 498 8.12 -5.22 19.22
C PHE A 498 8.17 -6.39 20.21
N THR A 499 7.02 -6.88 20.65
CA THR A 499 7.02 -8.01 21.59
C THR A 499 7.38 -9.33 20.93
N ALA A 500 7.10 -9.54 19.64
CA ALA A 500 7.59 -10.69 18.88
C ALA A 500 9.13 -10.76 18.87
N TRP A 501 9.77 -9.64 18.55
CA TRP A 501 11.22 -9.51 18.56
C TRP A 501 11.80 -9.71 19.97
N TYR A 502 11.14 -9.17 20.98
CA TYR A 502 11.51 -9.41 22.36
C TYR A 502 11.45 -10.89 22.74
N ARG A 503 10.45 -11.65 22.28
CA ARG A 503 10.39 -13.10 22.55
C ARG A 503 11.54 -13.85 21.91
N ALA A 504 11.94 -13.49 20.69
CA ALA A 504 13.11 -14.08 20.02
C ALA A 504 14.41 -13.74 20.77
N LEU A 505 14.58 -12.48 21.18
CA LEU A 505 15.66 -12.06 22.06
C LEU A 505 15.68 -12.83 23.39
N ARG A 506 14.53 -12.95 24.04
CA ARG A 506 14.35 -13.61 25.34
C ARG A 506 14.71 -15.09 25.26
N LEU A 507 14.39 -15.74 24.14
CA LEU A 507 14.82 -17.10 23.83
C LEU A 507 16.35 -17.15 23.63
N ALA A 508 16.91 -16.26 22.80
CA ALA A 508 18.35 -16.20 22.54
C ALA A 508 19.18 -16.00 23.83
N ALA A 509 18.70 -15.15 24.75
CA ALA A 509 19.42 -14.80 25.97
C ALA A 509 19.43 -15.90 27.05
N THR A 510 18.52 -16.88 26.99
CA THR A 510 18.28 -17.80 28.12
C THR A 510 18.05 -19.26 27.74
N GLY A 511 17.84 -19.57 26.44
CA GLY A 511 17.35 -20.88 25.99
C GLY A 511 15.90 -21.18 26.38
N ARG A 512 15.14 -20.18 26.88
CA ARG A 512 13.73 -20.34 27.27
C ARG A 512 12.83 -19.39 26.50
N ALA A 513 11.74 -19.92 25.95
CA ALA A 513 10.67 -19.10 25.38
C ALA A 513 10.02 -18.23 26.46
N ALA A 514 9.50 -17.06 26.07
CA ALA A 514 8.70 -16.23 26.97
C ALA A 514 7.36 -16.95 27.27
N GLU A 515 7.32 -17.73 28.34
CA GLU A 515 6.09 -18.34 28.83
C GLU A 515 5.17 -17.23 29.39
N ALA A 516 3.89 -17.26 29.03
CA ALA A 516 2.91 -16.31 29.56
C ALA A 516 2.78 -16.52 31.08
N VAL A 517 3.32 -15.59 31.86
CA VAL A 517 3.25 -15.63 33.33
C VAL A 517 1.80 -15.38 33.78
N VAL A 518 1.06 -16.47 34.01
CA VAL A 518 -0.06 -16.53 34.94
C VAL A 518 0.45 -17.25 36.18
N GLU A 519 0.62 -16.53 37.29
CA GLU A 519 1.02 -17.14 38.56
C GLU A 519 -0.08 -18.07 39.08
N VAL A 520 0.29 -19.31 39.39
CA VAL A 520 -0.10 -19.96 40.66
C VAL A 520 1.12 -20.74 41.19
N ALA A 521 1.45 -20.47 42.44
CA ALA A 521 2.47 -21.13 43.24
C ALA A 521 2.11 -22.60 43.54
N ASP A 522 3.11 -23.50 43.61
CA ASP A 522 3.32 -24.29 44.82
C ASP A 522 4.69 -25.01 44.82
N GLU A 523 5.23 -25.11 46.03
CA GLU A 523 6.46 -25.81 46.41
C GLU A 523 6.26 -27.34 46.45
N ALA A 524 7.32 -28.13 46.16
CA ALA A 524 7.62 -29.33 46.94
C ALA A 524 9.06 -29.82 46.73
N VAL A 525 9.67 -30.14 47.86
CA VAL A 525 11.05 -30.58 48.12
C VAL A 525 11.14 -32.11 48.13
N ALA A 526 12.31 -32.66 47.76
CA ALA A 526 13.11 -33.66 48.52
C ALA A 526 13.77 -34.76 47.64
N GLU A 527 15.11 -34.80 47.72
CA GLU A 527 16.01 -35.94 48.06
C GLU A 527 15.78 -37.33 47.43
N THR A 528 16.74 -38.22 47.16
CA THR A 528 18.21 -38.30 47.15
C THR A 528 18.47 -39.76 46.75
N THR A 529 19.38 -40.10 45.83
CA THR A 529 20.28 -41.25 46.03
C THR A 529 21.49 -41.22 45.09
N ASP A 530 22.66 -41.44 45.70
CA ASP A 530 23.98 -41.63 45.11
C ASP A 530 24.25 -43.14 44.94
N GLN A 531 24.73 -43.57 43.76
CA GLN A 531 25.72 -44.67 43.64
C GLN A 531 26.33 -44.80 42.22
N ALA A 532 27.50 -44.19 42.09
CA ALA A 532 28.77 -44.65 41.51
C ALA A 532 28.91 -45.59 40.27
N VAL A 533 29.58 -45.02 39.23
CA VAL A 533 30.87 -45.43 38.59
C VAL A 533 30.93 -46.74 37.76
N VAL A 534 30.96 -46.64 36.43
CA VAL A 534 32.09 -46.87 35.45
C VAL A 534 31.48 -46.97 34.04
N GLU A 535 31.41 -45.86 33.31
CA GLU A 535 31.26 -45.83 31.84
C GLU A 535 31.73 -44.47 31.27
N THR A 536 32.81 -43.92 31.85
CA THR A 536 33.09 -42.46 31.87
C THR A 536 33.74 -41.88 30.61
N ALA A 537 33.72 -42.58 29.47
CA ALA A 537 34.25 -42.04 28.20
C ALA A 537 33.22 -42.11 27.07
N ASP A 538 32.60 -43.26 26.84
CA ASP A 538 31.53 -43.39 25.83
C ASP A 538 30.22 -42.73 26.28
N GLN A 539 29.91 -42.76 27.58
CA GLN A 539 28.74 -42.09 28.14
C GLN A 539 28.96 -40.57 28.19
N ALA A 540 30.18 -40.11 28.49
CA ALA A 540 30.55 -38.69 28.39
C ALA A 540 30.56 -38.19 26.93
N ALA A 541 30.97 -39.03 25.97
CA ALA A 541 30.92 -38.72 24.55
C ALA A 541 29.48 -38.74 24.00
N ALA A 542 28.63 -39.67 24.46
CA ALA A 542 27.20 -39.72 24.14
C ALA A 542 26.46 -38.52 24.75
N GLU A 543 26.70 -38.18 26.01
CA GLU A 543 26.16 -36.98 26.67
C GLU A 543 26.69 -35.68 26.07
N ALA A 544 27.93 -35.64 25.59
CA ALA A 544 28.48 -34.49 24.87
C ALA A 544 27.87 -34.38 23.47
N THR A 545 27.59 -35.50 22.81
CA THR A 545 26.89 -35.55 21.52
C THR A 545 25.43 -35.15 21.67
N ASP A 546 24.74 -35.62 22.70
CA ASP A 546 23.36 -35.24 23.04
C ASP A 546 23.27 -33.79 23.49
N ARG A 547 24.24 -33.28 24.25
CA ARG A 547 24.36 -31.85 24.56
C ARG A 547 24.62 -31.00 23.33
N ALA A 548 25.54 -31.41 22.46
CA ALA A 548 25.79 -30.72 21.20
C ALA A 548 24.57 -30.75 20.26
N ALA A 549 23.84 -31.87 20.21
CA ALA A 549 22.60 -31.98 19.44
C ALA A 549 21.48 -31.12 20.03
N ALA A 550 21.35 -31.06 21.37
CA ALA A 550 20.40 -30.19 22.06
C ALA A 550 20.74 -28.70 21.88
N GLU A 551 22.02 -28.33 21.94
CA GLU A 551 22.51 -26.97 21.67
C GLU A 551 22.25 -26.55 20.21
N VAL A 552 22.45 -27.45 19.24
CA VAL A 552 22.13 -27.20 17.83
C VAL A 552 20.62 -27.08 17.59
N ALA A 553 19.81 -27.89 18.28
CA ALA A 553 18.35 -27.79 18.21
C ALA A 553 17.80 -26.50 18.83
N ASP A 554 18.39 -26.05 19.94
CA ASP A 554 18.07 -24.77 20.59
C ASP A 554 18.48 -23.58 19.70
N GLU A 555 19.65 -23.63 19.06
CA GLU A 555 20.11 -22.60 18.12
C GLU A 555 19.17 -22.49 16.89
N ALA A 556 18.79 -23.61 16.29
CA ALA A 556 17.83 -23.62 15.17
C ALA A 556 16.47 -23.02 15.57
N ALA A 557 16.03 -23.27 16.80
CA ALA A 557 14.80 -22.69 17.34
C ALA A 557 14.93 -21.16 17.56
N VAL A 558 16.07 -20.68 18.05
CA VAL A 558 16.35 -19.24 18.20
C VAL A 558 16.39 -18.55 16.83
N GLU A 559 17.09 -19.13 15.84
CA GLU A 559 17.14 -18.56 14.50
C GLU A 559 15.74 -18.52 13.85
N ALA A 560 14.94 -19.58 14.01
CA ALA A 560 13.56 -19.62 13.55
C ALA A 560 12.71 -18.52 14.22
N ALA A 561 12.86 -18.32 15.53
CA ALA A 561 12.15 -17.26 16.25
C ALA A 561 12.51 -15.86 15.73
N TYR A 562 13.78 -15.59 15.38
CA TYR A 562 14.17 -14.33 14.75
C TYR A 562 13.59 -14.17 13.34
N ARG A 563 13.55 -15.24 12.54
CA ARG A 563 12.92 -15.21 11.21
C ARG A 563 11.41 -14.96 11.30
N ASP A 564 10.72 -15.60 12.25
CA ASP A 564 9.29 -15.37 12.51
C ASP A 564 9.01 -13.94 12.99
N ALA A 565 9.87 -13.39 13.83
CA ALA A 565 9.78 -11.99 14.25
C ALA A 565 10.02 -11.03 13.06
N ALA A 566 10.96 -11.36 12.17
CA ALA A 566 11.24 -10.58 10.96
C ALA A 566 10.06 -10.57 9.99
N ALA A 567 9.36 -11.69 9.80
CA ALA A 567 8.16 -11.76 8.95
C ALA A 567 7.02 -10.82 9.42
N ARG A 568 7.02 -10.41 10.70
CA ARG A 568 6.05 -9.42 11.23
C ARG A 568 6.42 -7.97 10.92
N LEU A 569 7.61 -7.70 10.38
CA LEU A 569 8.01 -6.38 9.91
C LEU A 569 7.49 -6.09 8.49
N ASP A 570 7.20 -7.13 7.70
CA ASP A 570 6.70 -7.02 6.35
C ASP A 570 5.41 -6.20 6.32
N GLY A 571 5.45 -5.07 5.61
CA GLY A 571 4.30 -4.17 5.50
C GLY A 571 3.96 -3.39 6.79
N ALA A 572 4.80 -3.44 7.82
CA ALA A 572 4.59 -2.68 9.06
C ALA A 572 4.92 -1.17 8.93
N GLY A 573 5.59 -0.77 7.85
CA GLY A 573 5.93 0.63 7.56
C GLY A 573 7.15 1.16 8.33
N MET A 574 8.06 0.28 8.74
CA MET A 574 9.24 0.59 9.56
C MET A 574 10.56 0.21 8.87
N PRO A 575 10.92 0.84 7.73
CA PRO A 575 12.08 0.45 6.92
C PRO A 575 13.43 0.58 7.64
N GLY A 576 13.56 1.51 8.60
CA GLY A 576 14.73 1.70 9.45
C GLY A 576 14.84 0.66 10.58
N LEU A 577 13.85 -0.22 10.73
CA LEU A 577 13.88 -1.42 11.55
C LEU A 577 13.98 -2.69 10.69
N GLU A 578 13.33 -2.71 9.52
CA GLU A 578 13.27 -3.85 8.59
C GLU A 578 14.62 -4.16 7.91
N ARG A 579 15.30 -3.13 7.40
CA ARG A 579 16.50 -3.35 6.57
C ARG A 579 17.71 -3.77 7.41
N GLY A 580 18.21 -4.98 7.16
CA GLY A 580 19.46 -5.52 7.72
C GLY A 580 19.41 -5.96 9.18
N LEU A 581 18.32 -5.69 9.90
CA LEU A 581 18.19 -6.09 11.31
C LEU A 581 18.10 -7.61 11.49
N PRO A 582 17.33 -8.39 10.68
CA PRO A 582 17.32 -9.84 10.80
C PRO A 582 18.72 -10.44 10.67
N GLN A 583 19.50 -9.95 9.70
CA GLN A 583 20.88 -10.36 9.47
C GLN A 583 21.79 -9.97 10.64
N LEU A 584 21.61 -8.76 11.19
CA LEU A 584 22.34 -8.33 12.38
C LEU A 584 22.02 -9.20 13.61
N ALA A 585 20.75 -9.54 13.85
CA ALA A 585 20.34 -10.36 14.97
C ALA A 585 20.94 -11.78 14.90
N LEU A 586 20.94 -12.38 13.71
CA LEU A 586 21.58 -13.67 13.47
C LEU A 586 23.11 -13.59 13.59
N LEU A 587 23.74 -12.50 13.13
CA LEU A 587 25.17 -12.27 13.35
C LEU A 587 25.49 -12.18 14.85
N CYS A 588 24.69 -11.44 15.62
CA CYS A 588 24.85 -11.33 17.06
C CYS A 588 24.77 -12.69 17.76
N LEU A 589 23.78 -13.52 17.40
CA LEU A 589 23.65 -14.88 17.92
C LEU A 589 24.91 -15.71 17.63
N ARG A 590 25.40 -15.70 16.39
CA ARG A 590 26.59 -16.48 15.99
C ARG A 590 27.84 -16.03 16.74
N VAL A 591 28.06 -14.72 16.86
CA VAL A 591 29.21 -14.15 17.58
C VAL A 591 29.16 -14.51 19.07
N GLU A 592 27.99 -14.43 19.70
CA GLU A 592 27.79 -14.81 21.11
C GLU A 592 28.16 -16.29 21.37
N ARG A 593 27.88 -17.16 20.39
CA ARG A 593 28.21 -18.60 20.38
C ARG A 593 29.59 -18.93 19.82
N GLY A 594 30.42 -17.93 19.50
CA GLY A 594 31.77 -18.15 18.96
C GLY A 594 31.80 -18.77 17.55
N ARG A 595 30.72 -18.65 16.79
CA ARG A 595 30.60 -19.11 15.40
C ARG A 595 31.03 -17.99 14.43
N PRO A 596 31.58 -18.34 13.26
CA PRO A 596 31.92 -17.36 12.23
C PRO A 596 30.66 -16.68 11.68
N ALA A 597 30.84 -15.43 11.24
CA ALA A 597 29.82 -14.66 10.53
C ALA A 597 29.40 -15.37 9.23
N PRO A 598 28.14 -15.22 8.79
CA PRO A 598 27.68 -15.80 7.53
C PRO A 598 28.38 -15.13 6.34
N THR A 599 28.72 -15.92 5.32
CA THR A 599 29.55 -15.49 4.18
C THR A 599 28.80 -15.42 2.85
N ASP A 600 27.48 -15.67 2.88
CA ASP A 600 26.61 -15.61 1.71
C ASP A 600 26.61 -14.20 1.10
N ALA A 601 26.86 -14.12 -0.20
CA ALA A 601 27.10 -12.85 -0.91
C ALA A 601 25.83 -12.01 -1.13
N ASP A 602 24.65 -12.62 -0.98
CA ASP A 602 23.33 -12.04 -1.21
C ASP A 602 22.67 -11.48 0.06
N LEU A 603 23.32 -11.58 1.23
CA LEU A 603 22.80 -11.03 2.48
C LEU A 603 22.74 -9.50 2.45
N ASP A 604 21.54 -8.94 2.57
CA ASP A 604 21.35 -7.49 2.77
C ASP A 604 21.62 -7.13 4.24
N TRP A 605 22.82 -6.59 4.49
CA TRP A 605 23.20 -6.04 5.80
C TRP A 605 22.60 -4.65 6.07
N GLY A 606 21.95 -4.04 5.07
CA GLY A 606 21.36 -2.71 5.15
C GLY A 606 22.33 -1.67 5.73
N PRO A 607 21.89 -0.84 6.69
CA PRO A 607 22.75 0.17 7.32
C PRO A 607 23.84 -0.41 8.23
N TYR A 608 23.80 -1.71 8.55
CA TYR A 608 24.72 -2.36 9.48
C TYR A 608 25.94 -2.98 8.78
N ALA A 609 25.99 -2.92 7.45
CA ALA A 609 27.09 -3.44 6.63
C ALA A 609 28.48 -3.04 7.14
N PRO A 610 28.74 -1.79 7.58
CA PRO A 610 30.07 -1.42 8.07
C PRO A 610 30.54 -2.25 9.27
N TRP A 611 29.65 -2.58 10.22
CA TRP A 611 30.00 -3.35 11.42
C TRP A 611 30.03 -4.87 11.18
N ALA A 612 29.27 -5.36 10.19
CA ALA A 612 29.29 -6.78 9.82
C ALA A 612 30.51 -7.14 8.95
N ARG A 613 30.89 -6.26 8.01
CA ARG A 613 31.90 -6.54 6.97
C ARG A 613 33.25 -7.05 7.50
N PRO A 614 33.86 -6.49 8.57
CA PRO A 614 35.12 -7.02 9.09
C PRO A 614 35.01 -8.48 9.54
N LEU A 615 33.89 -8.85 10.20
CA LEU A 615 33.65 -10.21 10.68
C LEU A 615 33.38 -11.19 9.53
N VAL A 616 32.66 -10.75 8.50
CA VAL A 616 32.45 -11.55 7.28
C VAL A 616 33.76 -11.82 6.55
N LEU A 617 34.63 -10.80 6.42
CA LEU A 617 35.95 -10.97 5.80
C LEU A 617 36.86 -11.88 6.62
N LEU A 618 36.78 -11.83 7.96
CA LEU A 618 37.48 -12.77 8.84
C LEU A 618 36.98 -14.20 8.64
N ALA A 619 35.67 -14.41 8.51
CA ALA A 619 35.09 -15.73 8.23
C ALA A 619 35.48 -16.29 6.85
N GLN A 620 35.95 -15.44 5.93
CA GLN A 620 36.49 -15.82 4.61
C GLN A 620 38.03 -15.95 4.62
N ASP A 621 38.68 -15.92 5.79
CA ASP A 621 40.14 -15.92 5.94
C ASP A 621 40.86 -14.71 5.28
N ARG A 622 40.14 -13.61 5.03
CA ARG A 622 40.67 -12.39 4.37
C ARG A 622 41.11 -11.34 5.39
N ARG A 623 42.05 -11.72 6.25
CA ARG A 623 42.48 -10.92 7.43
C ARG A 623 42.97 -9.49 7.09
N ALA A 624 43.75 -9.32 6.02
CA ALA A 624 44.27 -8.00 5.64
C ALA A 624 43.16 -7.04 5.21
N GLU A 625 42.18 -7.55 4.48
CA GLU A 625 41.01 -6.78 4.04
C GLU A 625 40.06 -6.51 5.20
N ALA A 626 39.91 -7.45 6.14
CA ALA A 626 39.18 -7.22 7.38
C ALA A 626 39.78 -6.08 8.20
N ALA A 627 41.12 -6.03 8.33
CA ALA A 627 41.81 -4.94 9.01
C ALA A 627 41.64 -3.59 8.29
N ALA A 628 41.59 -3.58 6.95
CA ALA A 628 41.29 -2.38 6.18
C ALA A 628 39.84 -1.92 6.40
N ALA A 629 38.87 -2.85 6.31
CA ALA A 629 37.47 -2.57 6.57
C ALA A 629 37.24 -2.07 8.00
N LEU A 630 37.94 -2.62 9.01
CA LEU A 630 37.82 -2.20 10.40
C LEU A 630 38.20 -0.73 10.60
N ARG A 631 39.25 -0.25 9.93
CA ARG A 631 39.67 1.17 9.99
C ARG A 631 38.63 2.12 9.39
N GLU A 632 37.82 1.63 8.47
CA GLU A 632 36.72 2.38 7.83
C GLU A 632 35.41 2.28 8.63
N VAL A 633 35.34 1.46 9.69
CA VAL A 633 34.13 1.32 10.50
C VAL A 633 33.80 2.65 11.16
N PRO A 634 32.62 3.24 10.87
CA PRO A 634 32.19 4.43 11.57
C PRO A 634 31.95 4.08 13.04
N GLU A 635 32.23 5.03 13.91
CA GLU A 635 31.91 4.85 15.32
C GLU A 635 30.40 4.63 15.49
N PRO A 636 29.97 3.64 16.29
CA PRO A 636 28.56 3.32 16.49
C PRO A 636 27.64 4.53 16.73
N PRO A 637 26.41 4.52 16.18
CA PRO A 637 25.41 5.55 16.44
C PRO A 637 24.99 5.57 17.91
N ARG A 638 24.54 6.73 18.39
CA ARG A 638 24.00 6.92 19.75
C ARG A 638 22.54 6.47 19.79
N ASP A 639 22.35 5.16 19.72
CA ASP A 639 21.05 4.53 19.52
C ASP A 639 20.91 3.23 20.34
N LEU A 640 19.78 2.54 20.22
CA LEU A 640 19.47 1.28 20.94
C LEU A 640 20.44 0.12 20.66
N LEU A 641 21.29 0.22 19.63
CA LEU A 641 22.23 -0.82 19.20
C LEU A 641 23.69 -0.44 19.52
N LEU A 642 23.92 0.68 20.21
CA LEU A 642 25.25 1.19 20.56
C LEU A 642 26.16 0.12 21.18
N GLU A 643 25.70 -0.59 22.21
CA GLU A 643 26.47 -1.62 22.89
C GLU A 643 26.78 -2.80 21.97
N ALA A 644 25.79 -3.27 21.20
CA ALA A 644 25.96 -4.42 20.31
C ALA A 644 27.00 -4.12 19.20
N LEU A 645 26.92 -2.94 18.59
CA LEU A 645 27.85 -2.55 17.54
C LEU A 645 29.28 -2.36 18.07
N TRP A 646 29.44 -1.83 19.29
CA TRP A 646 30.75 -1.80 19.94
C TRP A 646 31.31 -3.19 20.24
N CYS A 647 30.47 -4.14 20.67
CA CYS A 647 30.87 -5.53 20.86
C CYS A 647 31.35 -6.17 19.55
N LEU A 648 30.64 -5.97 18.43
CA LEU A 648 31.06 -6.48 17.11
C LEU A 648 32.38 -5.86 16.64
N THR A 649 32.53 -4.54 16.77
CA THR A 649 33.79 -3.83 16.46
C THR A 649 34.95 -4.33 17.33
N GLY A 650 34.71 -4.53 18.63
CA GLY A 650 35.69 -5.06 19.55
C GLY A 650 36.15 -6.47 19.18
N GLN A 651 35.22 -7.36 18.85
CA GLN A 651 35.54 -8.74 18.42
C GLN A 651 36.35 -8.74 17.13
N ALA A 652 35.99 -7.93 16.13
CA ALA A 652 36.78 -7.79 14.91
C ALA A 652 38.19 -7.23 15.20
N ALA A 653 38.31 -6.27 16.11
CA ALA A 653 39.58 -5.64 16.49
C ALA A 653 40.52 -6.62 17.21
N ILE A 654 40.00 -7.42 18.15
CA ILE A 654 40.74 -8.54 18.76
C ILE A 654 41.23 -9.48 17.68
N ALA A 655 40.33 -9.89 16.79
CA ALA A 655 40.65 -10.85 15.75
C ALA A 655 41.76 -10.36 14.83
N VAL A 656 41.83 -9.07 14.45
CA VAL A 656 42.92 -8.53 13.59
C VAL A 656 44.14 -7.98 14.35
N GLY A 657 44.06 -7.80 15.66
CA GLY A 657 45.13 -7.26 16.50
C GLY A 657 45.20 -5.72 16.53
N ASP A 658 44.09 -5.03 16.32
CA ASP A 658 44.03 -3.56 16.36
C ASP A 658 43.86 -3.03 17.80
N ARG A 659 44.98 -2.75 18.46
CA ARG A 659 45.00 -2.30 19.86
C ARG A 659 44.30 -0.96 20.10
N GLU A 660 44.30 -0.04 19.13
CA GLU A 660 43.63 1.25 19.28
C GLU A 660 42.12 1.07 19.33
N THR A 661 41.57 0.30 18.38
CA THR A 661 40.15 0.00 18.33
C THR A 661 39.69 -0.82 19.54
N ILE A 662 40.51 -1.77 20.01
CA ILE A 662 40.25 -2.52 21.25
C ILE A 662 40.12 -1.59 22.46
N ALA A 663 41.06 -0.65 22.64
CA ALA A 663 41.03 0.30 23.77
C ALA A 663 39.78 1.20 23.72
N ARG A 664 39.39 1.65 22.52
CA ARG A 664 38.17 2.45 22.31
C ARG A 664 36.90 1.65 22.64
N ALA A 665 36.80 0.41 22.15
CA ALA A 665 35.66 -0.46 22.44
C ALA A 665 35.55 -0.75 23.95
N HIS A 666 36.68 -1.04 24.62
CA HIS A 666 36.72 -1.27 26.07
C HIS A 666 36.24 -0.03 26.85
N ALA A 667 36.75 1.15 26.51
CA ALA A 667 36.33 2.40 27.15
C ALA A 667 34.84 2.69 26.95
N ALA A 668 34.31 2.45 25.75
CA ALA A 668 32.91 2.69 25.42
C ALA A 668 31.95 1.72 26.13
N LEU A 669 32.35 0.45 26.32
CA LEU A 669 31.53 -0.59 26.94
C LEU A 669 31.62 -0.64 28.47
N THR A 670 32.71 -0.16 29.06
CA THR A 670 32.92 -0.16 30.53
C THR A 670 31.69 0.30 31.34
N PRO A 671 30.99 1.40 30.97
CA PRO A 671 29.83 1.85 31.74
C PRO A 671 28.64 0.88 31.76
N ALA A 672 28.57 -0.05 30.81
CA ALA A 672 27.53 -1.07 30.67
C ALA A 672 27.96 -2.45 31.20
N ALA A 673 29.01 -2.55 32.03
CA ALA A 673 29.54 -3.83 32.50
C ALA A 673 28.50 -4.77 33.17
N ALA A 674 27.43 -4.20 33.74
CA ALA A 674 26.33 -4.94 34.36
C ALA A 674 25.11 -5.15 33.44
N GLU A 675 25.22 -4.84 32.15
CA GLU A 675 24.14 -4.96 31.17
C GLU A 675 24.43 -6.09 30.15
N LEU A 676 23.38 -6.54 29.46
CA LEU A 676 23.43 -7.43 28.31
C LEU A 676 23.54 -6.61 27.02
N ALA A 677 24.61 -6.82 26.26
CA ALA A 677 24.89 -6.10 25.02
C ALA A 677 23.74 -6.31 24.04
N GLY A 678 23.18 -5.20 23.52
CA GLY A 678 22.08 -5.21 22.56
C GLY A 678 20.69 -5.43 23.15
N ALA A 679 20.56 -6.04 24.33
CA ALA A 679 19.24 -6.39 24.87
C ALA A 679 18.39 -5.16 25.25
N GLY A 680 19.04 -4.02 25.43
CA GLY A 680 18.40 -2.71 25.54
C GLY A 680 17.59 -2.28 24.32
N SER A 681 17.76 -2.92 23.17
CA SER A 681 16.90 -2.74 22.00
C SER A 681 15.57 -3.48 22.12
N GLY A 682 15.52 -4.55 22.91
CA GLY A 682 14.43 -5.54 22.91
C GLY A 682 14.41 -6.43 21.67
N LEU A 683 15.46 -6.43 20.84
CA LEU A 683 15.46 -7.08 19.53
C LEU A 683 16.56 -8.11 19.33
N LEU A 684 17.77 -7.90 19.87
CA LEU A 684 18.90 -8.82 19.74
C LEU A 684 19.83 -8.74 20.95
N THR A 685 20.66 -9.75 21.15
CA THR A 685 21.67 -9.72 22.21
C THR A 685 22.95 -10.42 21.81
N LEU A 686 24.06 -9.93 22.36
CA LEU A 686 25.40 -10.53 22.32
C LEU A 686 25.81 -11.12 23.67
N GLY A 687 24.88 -11.20 24.62
CA GLY A 687 25.14 -11.66 25.98
C GLY A 687 25.77 -10.58 26.88
N PRO A 688 26.37 -10.97 28.01
CA PRO A 688 26.88 -10.03 29.01
C PRO A 688 28.03 -9.16 28.49
N VAL A 689 27.92 -7.84 28.68
CA VAL A 689 29.00 -6.89 28.34
C VAL A 689 30.28 -7.21 29.11
N SER A 690 30.17 -7.73 30.34
CA SER A 690 31.32 -8.16 31.15
C SER A 690 32.20 -9.21 30.47
N ARG A 691 31.62 -10.12 29.66
CA ARG A 691 32.37 -11.10 28.86
C ARG A 691 33.21 -10.41 27.80
N HIS A 692 32.60 -9.52 27.02
CA HIS A 692 33.31 -8.74 26.00
C HIS A 692 34.40 -7.85 26.60
N LEU A 693 34.16 -7.25 27.76
CA LEU A 693 35.17 -6.46 28.47
C LEU A 693 36.36 -7.31 28.91
N ALA A 694 36.13 -8.55 29.35
CA ALA A 694 37.20 -9.48 29.70
C ALA A 694 38.08 -9.81 28.49
N ASP A 695 37.45 -10.15 27.35
CA ASP A 695 38.16 -10.46 26.10
C ASP A 695 39.00 -9.26 25.61
N LEU A 696 38.41 -8.05 25.65
CA LEU A 696 39.10 -6.81 25.27
C LEU A 696 40.26 -6.50 26.22
N ALA A 697 40.08 -6.70 27.53
CA ALA A 697 41.12 -6.48 28.53
C ALA A 697 42.27 -7.48 28.40
N GLU A 698 41.99 -8.74 28.04
CA GLU A 698 43.00 -9.74 27.76
C GLU A 698 43.82 -9.37 26.52
N ALA A 699 43.18 -8.95 25.44
CA ALA A 699 43.87 -8.53 24.21
C ALA A 699 44.70 -7.23 24.35
N LEU A 700 44.44 -6.42 25.39
CA LEU A 700 45.25 -5.24 25.75
C LEU A 700 46.43 -5.56 26.66
N ARG A 701 46.51 -6.75 27.23
CA ARG A 701 47.75 -7.20 27.89
C ARG A 701 48.84 -7.47 26.85
#